data_AF-A0A2T9JVN1-F1
#
_entry.id   AF-A0A2T9JVN1-F1
#
_cell.length_a   1.000
_cell.length_b   1.000
_cell.length_c   1.000
_cell.angle_alpha   90.00
_cell.angle_beta   90.00
_cell.angle_gamma   90.00
#
_symmetry.space_group_name_H-M   'P 1'
#
loop_
_entity.id
_entity.type
_entity.pdbx_description
1 polymer ?
#
loop_
_entity_poly.entity_id
_entity_poly.type
_entity_poly.pdbx_seq_one_letter_code
_entity_poly.pdbx_strand_id
1 'polypeptide(L)'
;HTVTQGEIDSNGGGDGQLENTATADSNQTGPDTDDASVPVDRRPSLNIVKDATVPGGTADAAGEQISYVITVANTGNTTLDGVTVTDPYADAGSIVRGADVVGDNDGLLEVGETWGYTAKHTVTQGEIDSNGGGDGALENTATADSNQTGPDTDDASVPLDRRPSLNIVKDATVPGGTADAAGEQISYTISVTNTGNTTLDGVTVTDPYADAGSLVRGADTVGDNDGLLEVGEVWGYTAKHTVTQGEIDSNGGGDGALENTATADSNQTGPDTDDASVPVDRRPSLNIVKDATVPGGTADAAGEQISYTISVTNTGNTTLDGVTVTDPYADAGSLVRGADISGDNDGLLEVGEVWGYTAKHTVTQGELDSNGGGDGQLENTATADSNQTGPDTDDASVPVLQRATIDIEKYVSIDGGATWDDADSPLGPIATSSASIAFKFVVTNTGNVTLTNASVTDSVFDLNGAAAGTARALGNLAVGASTEFQITAPWTAGQHVNDATASGTYSGGTASDHDLAYYYGLIDSVGVRTPGFWLSPNGLTFWDGTVGNETKSGPGFPDGELLAYNNGIVDGPDPGNSNKEERYILLGDDNGNGITDAGEDTLQMSLALALKVLDASQKPSQDARYVLGRDVIAAWLNFEAGNASGDPLDPNSPAAKMNQAIDWLQQYADANHDGIADFNGAAIKQSSAAWQNSGAGLHTALDDYNNNGTISGFTFAGDGDDKLFVTMLTRYHEDVLA
;
A
#
# COMPACT_ATOMS: atom_id res chain seq x y z
N HIS A 1 -74.94 -108.58 56.68
CA HIS A 1 -73.63 -108.35 56.07
C HIS A 1 -73.36 -106.85 56.03
N THR A 2 -72.15 -106.40 56.40
CA THR A 2 -71.72 -105.02 56.19
C THR A 2 -70.69 -105.07 55.07
N VAL A 3 -70.95 -104.36 53.96
CA VAL A 3 -70.05 -104.34 52.81
C VAL A 3 -68.69 -103.77 53.23
N THR A 4 -67.62 -104.49 52.89
CA THR A 4 -66.23 -104.09 53.16
C THR A 4 -65.56 -103.50 51.92
N GLN A 5 -64.49 -102.72 52.09
CA GLN A 5 -63.77 -102.14 50.94
C GLN A 5 -63.18 -103.23 50.03
N GLY A 6 -62.63 -104.29 50.60
CA GLY A 6 -62.12 -105.42 49.81
C GLY A 6 -63.19 -106.14 48.96
N GLU A 7 -64.46 -106.13 49.39
CA GLU A 7 -65.57 -106.65 48.59
C GLU A 7 -65.95 -105.73 47.42
N ILE A 8 -65.81 -104.41 47.59
CA ILE A 8 -65.99 -103.45 46.49
C ILE A 8 -64.84 -103.56 45.49
N ASP A 9 -63.59 -103.61 45.99
CA ASP A 9 -62.39 -103.68 45.17
C ASP A 9 -62.32 -104.97 44.35
N SER A 10 -62.76 -106.09 44.93
CA SER A 10 -62.86 -107.39 44.25
C SER A 10 -64.10 -107.55 43.37
N ASN A 11 -64.95 -106.52 43.24
CA ASN A 11 -66.20 -106.58 42.47
C ASN A 11 -67.12 -107.73 42.94
N GLY A 12 -67.31 -107.89 44.25
CA GLY A 12 -68.12 -108.97 44.81
C GLY A 12 -67.51 -110.38 44.66
N GLY A 13 -66.18 -110.48 44.49
CA GLY A 13 -65.54 -111.76 44.13
C GLY A 13 -65.44 -112.00 42.62
N GLY A 14 -65.76 -110.99 41.80
CA GLY A 14 -65.47 -110.93 40.37
C GLY A 14 -66.70 -110.88 39.47
N ASP A 15 -67.88 -111.23 39.97
CA ASP A 15 -69.13 -111.31 39.20
C ASP A 15 -70.07 -110.09 39.36
N GLY A 16 -69.68 -109.13 40.20
CA GLY A 16 -70.44 -107.90 40.46
C GLY A 16 -71.61 -108.08 41.43
N GLN A 17 -71.65 -109.16 42.21
CA GLN A 17 -72.70 -109.43 43.19
C GLN A 17 -72.11 -109.81 44.56
N LEU A 18 -72.80 -109.43 45.64
CA LEU A 18 -72.59 -110.03 46.96
C LEU A 18 -73.71 -111.01 47.24
N GLU A 19 -73.39 -112.30 47.17
CA GLU A 19 -74.34 -113.39 47.39
C GLU A 19 -74.29 -113.88 48.84
N ASN A 20 -75.46 -114.08 49.45
CA ASN A 20 -75.59 -114.70 50.77
C ASN A 20 -76.60 -115.85 50.71
N THR A 21 -76.09 -117.08 50.83
CA THR A 21 -76.88 -118.31 50.93
C THR A 21 -77.29 -118.58 52.38
N ALA A 22 -78.60 -118.62 52.65
CA ALA A 22 -79.13 -119.12 53.91
C ALA A 22 -79.43 -120.62 53.79
N THR A 23 -78.93 -121.43 54.70
CA THR A 23 -79.23 -122.87 54.76
C THR A 23 -80.03 -123.19 56.01
N ALA A 24 -81.20 -123.81 55.83
CA ALA A 24 -81.99 -124.38 56.91
C ALA A 24 -81.85 -125.90 56.88
N ASP A 25 -81.45 -126.49 58.00
CA ASP A 25 -81.27 -127.94 58.13
C ASP A 25 -82.00 -128.45 59.38
N SER A 26 -82.55 -129.66 59.28
CA SER A 26 -83.18 -130.36 60.38
C SER A 26 -82.75 -131.82 60.39
N ASN A 27 -82.72 -132.45 61.56
CA ASN A 27 -82.41 -133.88 61.67
C ASN A 27 -83.49 -134.81 61.06
N GLN A 28 -84.52 -134.26 60.41
CA GLN A 28 -85.65 -134.97 59.81
C GLN A 28 -85.85 -134.69 58.31
N THR A 29 -85.13 -133.72 57.72
CA THR A 29 -85.21 -133.33 56.30
C THR A 29 -83.80 -133.22 55.71
N GLY A 30 -83.69 -133.14 54.37
CA GLY A 30 -82.45 -132.65 53.77
C GLY A 30 -82.28 -131.13 54.01
N PRO A 31 -81.07 -130.58 53.85
CA PRO A 31 -80.85 -129.14 53.90
C PRO A 31 -81.59 -128.46 52.73
N ASP A 32 -82.19 -127.31 53.01
CA ASP A 32 -82.79 -126.42 52.02
C ASP A 32 -82.06 -125.08 52.02
N THR A 33 -81.88 -124.50 50.85
CA THR A 33 -81.06 -123.29 50.67
C THR A 33 -81.80 -122.24 49.85
N ASP A 34 -81.65 -120.97 50.23
CA ASP A 34 -82.14 -119.84 49.46
C ASP A 34 -81.05 -118.75 49.40
N ASP A 35 -80.93 -118.09 48.25
CA ASP A 35 -79.87 -117.13 47.95
C ASP A 35 -80.44 -115.73 47.79
N ALA A 36 -79.74 -114.74 48.35
CA ALA A 36 -80.00 -113.33 48.07
C ALA A 36 -78.72 -112.66 47.58
N SER A 37 -78.82 -111.93 46.46
CA SER A 37 -77.71 -111.16 45.91
C SER A 37 -78.00 -109.65 45.96
N VAL A 38 -76.95 -108.87 46.17
CA VAL A 38 -76.97 -107.40 46.06
C VAL A 38 -75.86 -107.00 45.08
N PRO A 39 -76.13 -106.17 44.07
CA PRO A 39 -75.11 -105.75 43.13
C PRO A 39 -74.02 -104.93 43.82
N VAL A 40 -72.76 -105.20 43.46
CA VAL A 40 -71.62 -104.35 43.80
C VAL A 40 -71.46 -103.31 42.71
N ASP A 41 -71.59 -102.05 43.09
CA ASP A 41 -71.53 -100.92 42.17
C ASP A 41 -70.21 -100.18 42.36
N ARG A 42 -69.24 -100.48 41.48
CA ARG A 42 -67.92 -99.84 41.48
C ARG A 42 -67.98 -98.52 40.72
N ARG A 43 -67.51 -97.47 41.38
CA ARG A 43 -67.42 -96.10 40.88
C ARG A 43 -66.00 -95.58 41.18
N PRO A 44 -64.96 -96.12 40.52
CA PRO A 44 -63.63 -95.56 40.61
C PRO A 44 -63.65 -94.13 40.07
N SER A 45 -63.04 -93.21 40.81
CA SER A 45 -62.96 -91.81 40.44
C SER A 45 -61.71 -91.23 41.05
N LEU A 46 -60.98 -90.46 40.26
CA LEU A 46 -59.73 -89.81 40.63
C LEU A 46 -59.90 -88.32 40.31
N ASN A 47 -59.34 -87.47 41.15
CA ASN A 47 -59.29 -86.03 40.94
C ASN A 47 -57.86 -85.54 41.08
N ILE A 48 -57.34 -84.85 40.08
CA ILE A 48 -56.04 -84.15 40.15
C ILE A 48 -56.26 -82.67 40.46
N VAL A 49 -55.34 -82.07 41.24
CA VAL A 49 -55.25 -80.63 41.46
C VAL A 49 -53.79 -80.21 41.29
N LYS A 50 -53.54 -79.11 40.58
CA LYS A 50 -52.21 -78.57 40.31
C LYS A 50 -52.16 -77.10 40.65
N ASP A 51 -51.18 -76.73 41.46
CA ASP A 51 -50.86 -75.35 41.80
C ASP A 51 -49.44 -75.00 41.34
N ALA A 52 -49.24 -73.76 40.89
CA ALA A 52 -47.95 -73.25 40.47
C ALA A 52 -47.48 -72.09 41.36
N THR A 53 -46.18 -72.01 41.58
CA THR A 53 -45.52 -70.89 42.26
C THR A 53 -44.23 -70.53 41.55
N VAL A 54 -44.00 -69.24 41.35
CA VAL A 54 -42.76 -68.68 40.81
C VAL A 54 -42.28 -67.56 41.74
N PRO A 55 -40.97 -67.38 41.95
CA PRO A 55 -40.46 -66.22 42.66
C PRO A 55 -41.02 -64.91 42.06
N GLY A 56 -41.42 -63.95 42.91
CA GLY A 56 -41.98 -62.67 42.43
C GLY A 56 -43.44 -62.72 41.94
N GLY A 57 -44.00 -63.91 41.67
CA GLY A 57 -45.39 -64.10 41.26
C GLY A 57 -45.63 -63.99 39.74
N THR A 58 -44.62 -63.64 38.96
CA THR A 58 -44.63 -63.62 37.49
C THR A 58 -43.32 -64.18 36.97
N ALA A 59 -43.36 -64.90 35.84
CA ALA A 59 -42.15 -65.30 35.14
C ALA A 59 -41.64 -64.12 34.30
N ASP A 60 -40.39 -63.70 34.50
CA ASP A 60 -39.83 -62.51 33.85
C ASP A 60 -38.37 -62.63 33.39
N ALA A 61 -37.73 -63.77 33.64
CA ALA A 61 -36.39 -64.05 33.16
C ALA A 61 -36.21 -65.52 32.73
N ALA A 62 -35.44 -65.72 31.66
CA ALA A 62 -35.05 -67.06 31.25
C ALA A 62 -34.17 -67.70 32.34
N GLY A 63 -34.40 -68.98 32.60
CA GLY A 63 -33.75 -69.73 33.68
C GLY A 63 -34.46 -69.66 35.02
N GLU A 64 -35.52 -68.86 35.17
CA GLU A 64 -36.37 -68.91 36.37
C GLU A 64 -37.07 -70.26 36.51
N GLN A 65 -37.29 -70.68 37.75
CA GLN A 65 -37.90 -71.97 38.04
C GLN A 65 -39.31 -71.82 38.59
N ILE A 66 -40.29 -72.32 37.86
CA ILE A 66 -41.66 -72.51 38.33
C ILE A 66 -41.72 -73.84 39.08
N SER A 67 -42.26 -73.81 40.30
CA SER A 67 -42.48 -74.99 41.13
C SER A 67 -43.96 -75.34 41.16
N TYR A 68 -44.27 -76.60 40.83
CA TYR A 68 -45.62 -77.13 40.86
C TYR A 68 -45.83 -78.06 42.05
N VAL A 69 -46.99 -77.94 42.69
CA VAL A 69 -47.51 -78.91 43.66
C VAL A 69 -48.71 -79.56 43.01
N ILE A 70 -48.68 -80.89 42.89
CA ILE A 70 -49.76 -81.67 42.29
C ILE A 70 -50.29 -82.61 43.36
N THR A 71 -51.61 -82.70 43.51
CA THR A 71 -52.26 -83.67 44.39
C THR A 71 -53.23 -84.54 43.61
N VAL A 72 -53.29 -85.82 43.95
CA VAL A 72 -54.17 -86.81 43.30
C VAL A 72 -54.99 -87.50 44.37
N ALA A 73 -56.30 -87.31 44.35
CA ALA A 73 -57.22 -87.84 45.35
C ALA A 73 -58.15 -88.91 44.76
N ASN A 74 -58.37 -90.00 45.49
CA ASN A 74 -59.42 -90.96 45.15
C ASN A 74 -60.77 -90.46 45.69
N THR A 75 -61.61 -90.00 44.77
CA THR A 75 -62.95 -89.45 45.05
C THR A 75 -64.05 -90.48 44.83
N GLY A 76 -63.69 -91.69 44.42
CA GLY A 76 -64.58 -92.80 44.14
C GLY A 76 -64.86 -93.68 45.35
N ASN A 77 -65.30 -94.91 45.09
CA ASN A 77 -65.54 -95.92 46.13
C ASN A 77 -64.68 -97.18 45.97
N THR A 78 -63.68 -97.16 45.09
CA THR A 78 -62.82 -98.31 44.75
C THR A 78 -61.37 -97.88 44.94
N THR A 79 -60.55 -98.71 45.58
CA THR A 79 -59.10 -98.49 45.72
C THR A 79 -58.43 -98.46 44.35
N LEU A 80 -57.55 -97.47 44.13
CA LEU A 80 -56.85 -97.28 42.85
C LEU A 80 -55.40 -97.76 42.98
N ASP A 81 -54.92 -98.49 41.97
CA ASP A 81 -53.52 -98.92 41.88
C ASP A 81 -52.89 -98.48 40.54
N GLY A 82 -51.56 -98.53 40.47
CA GLY A 82 -50.84 -98.08 39.28
C GLY A 82 -51.05 -96.60 38.95
N VAL A 83 -51.30 -95.76 39.96
CA VAL A 83 -51.53 -94.32 39.76
C VAL A 83 -50.25 -93.68 39.21
N THR A 84 -50.38 -93.03 38.05
CA THR A 84 -49.29 -92.32 37.36
C THR A 84 -49.66 -90.85 37.19
N VAL A 85 -48.65 -89.98 37.26
CA VAL A 85 -48.77 -88.55 36.95
C VAL A 85 -47.77 -88.24 35.85
N THR A 86 -48.24 -87.60 34.78
CA THR A 86 -47.41 -87.13 33.68
C THR A 86 -47.65 -85.65 33.45
N ASP A 87 -46.58 -84.94 33.11
CA ASP A 87 -46.59 -83.49 32.85
C ASP A 87 -45.59 -83.24 31.70
N PRO A 88 -46.07 -82.89 30.49
CA PRO A 88 -45.20 -82.70 29.32
C PRO A 88 -44.26 -81.49 29.39
N TYR A 89 -44.60 -80.47 30.18
CA TYR A 89 -43.79 -79.24 30.32
C TYR A 89 -42.93 -79.26 31.58
N ALA A 90 -43.09 -80.24 32.47
CA ALA A 90 -42.16 -80.44 33.57
C ALA A 90 -40.76 -80.79 33.05
N ASP A 91 -39.75 -80.17 33.67
CA ASP A 91 -38.33 -80.47 33.43
C ASP A 91 -38.09 -81.97 33.58
N ALA A 92 -37.25 -82.53 32.71
CA ALA A 92 -36.98 -83.96 32.68
C ALA A 92 -36.54 -84.48 34.06
N GLY A 93 -37.32 -85.43 34.61
CA GLY A 93 -37.06 -86.04 35.91
C GLY A 93 -37.44 -85.17 37.13
N SER A 94 -38.11 -84.03 36.93
CA SER A 94 -38.53 -83.16 38.03
C SER A 94 -39.80 -83.63 38.74
N ILE A 95 -40.61 -84.49 38.11
CA ILE A 95 -41.81 -85.07 38.72
C ILE A 95 -41.39 -86.07 39.79
N VAL A 96 -41.63 -85.74 41.05
CA VAL A 96 -41.29 -86.55 42.21
C VAL A 96 -42.53 -86.79 43.06
N ARG A 97 -42.89 -88.08 43.26
CA ARG A 97 -43.92 -88.48 44.23
C ARG A 97 -43.38 -88.24 45.65
N GLY A 98 -44.10 -87.45 46.42
CA GLY A 98 -43.84 -87.22 47.83
C GLY A 98 -44.46 -88.29 48.72
N ALA A 99 -44.48 -88.01 50.03
CA ALA A 99 -45.33 -88.74 50.95
C ALA A 99 -46.81 -88.43 50.67
N ASP A 100 -47.68 -89.37 50.99
CA ASP A 100 -49.12 -89.17 50.89
C ASP A 100 -49.53 -87.97 51.75
N VAL A 101 -50.32 -87.06 51.16
CA VAL A 101 -50.86 -85.88 51.85
C VAL A 101 -51.90 -86.34 52.88
N VAL A 102 -52.69 -87.35 52.50
CA VAL A 102 -53.62 -88.08 53.35
C VAL A 102 -53.51 -89.55 52.95
N GLY A 103 -53.04 -90.41 53.84
CA GLY A 103 -52.89 -91.84 53.58
C GLY A 103 -51.76 -92.49 54.36
N ASP A 104 -51.41 -93.73 54.04
CA ASP A 104 -50.44 -94.54 54.78
C ASP A 104 -49.16 -94.94 54.01
N ASN A 105 -49.01 -94.50 52.76
CA ASN A 105 -47.88 -94.77 51.85
C ASN A 105 -47.65 -96.25 51.51
N ASP A 106 -48.71 -97.06 51.43
CA ASP A 106 -48.61 -98.48 51.05
C ASP A 106 -48.51 -98.73 49.52
N GLY A 107 -48.73 -97.70 48.71
CA GLY A 107 -48.69 -97.76 47.24
C GLY A 107 -50.04 -98.04 46.57
N LEU A 108 -51.12 -98.07 47.34
CA LEU A 108 -52.51 -98.05 46.90
C LEU A 108 -53.11 -96.68 47.24
N LEU A 109 -53.95 -96.14 46.37
CA LEU A 109 -54.67 -94.89 46.64
C LEU A 109 -56.09 -95.28 47.09
N GLU A 110 -56.25 -95.49 48.40
CA GLU A 110 -57.50 -95.90 49.02
C GLU A 110 -58.55 -94.79 48.98
N VAL A 111 -59.80 -95.15 49.26
CA VAL A 111 -60.93 -94.21 49.22
C VAL A 111 -60.73 -93.08 50.24
N GLY A 112 -60.67 -91.84 49.75
CA GLY A 112 -60.45 -90.65 50.58
C GLY A 112 -58.99 -90.29 50.82
N GLU A 113 -58.05 -91.05 50.27
CA GLU A 113 -56.62 -90.70 50.29
C GLU A 113 -56.27 -89.68 49.21
N THR A 114 -55.16 -88.98 49.45
CA THR A 114 -54.57 -87.98 48.56
C THR A 114 -53.06 -88.16 48.51
N TRP A 115 -52.52 -88.39 47.33
CA TRP A 115 -51.08 -88.43 47.08
C TRP A 115 -50.55 -87.05 46.66
N GLY A 116 -49.32 -86.73 47.07
CA GLY A 116 -48.64 -85.49 46.73
C GLY A 116 -47.49 -85.71 45.74
N TYR A 117 -47.33 -84.79 44.81
CA TYR A 117 -46.26 -84.75 43.83
C TYR A 117 -45.69 -83.33 43.74
N THR A 118 -44.42 -83.23 43.39
CA THR A 118 -43.77 -81.96 43.02
C THR A 118 -43.22 -82.07 41.61
N ALA A 119 -43.25 -80.97 40.86
CA ALA A 119 -42.62 -80.86 39.54
C ALA A 119 -42.03 -79.46 39.38
N LYS A 120 -41.13 -79.29 38.41
CA LYS A 120 -40.50 -77.98 38.11
C LYS A 120 -40.54 -77.73 36.60
N HIS A 121 -40.61 -76.46 36.21
CA HIS A 121 -40.37 -76.01 34.83
C HIS A 121 -39.37 -74.87 34.86
N THR A 122 -38.35 -74.93 34.00
CA THR A 122 -37.39 -73.85 33.81
C THR A 122 -37.83 -72.97 32.64
N VAL A 123 -38.14 -71.71 32.92
CA VAL A 123 -38.59 -70.73 31.92
C VAL A 123 -37.51 -70.56 30.85
N THR A 124 -37.90 -70.62 29.58
CA THR A 124 -37.01 -70.48 28.43
C THR A 124 -37.13 -69.09 27.80
N GLN A 125 -36.11 -68.64 27.07
CA GLN A 125 -36.17 -67.35 26.37
C GLN A 125 -37.29 -67.33 25.31
N GLY A 126 -37.51 -68.45 24.59
CA GLY A 126 -38.57 -68.54 23.59
C GLY A 126 -39.99 -68.41 24.18
N GLU A 127 -40.20 -68.81 25.43
CA GLU A 127 -41.46 -68.61 26.16
C GLU A 127 -41.70 -67.13 26.47
N ILE A 128 -40.66 -66.38 26.85
CA ILE A 128 -40.74 -64.93 27.07
C ILE A 128 -40.96 -64.21 25.74
N ASP A 129 -40.21 -64.56 24.70
CA ASP A 129 -40.28 -63.91 23.39
C ASP A 129 -41.64 -64.12 22.73
N SER A 130 -42.24 -65.30 22.90
CA SER A 130 -43.58 -65.61 22.41
C SER A 130 -44.72 -65.11 23.30
N ASN A 131 -44.42 -64.45 24.44
CA ASN A 131 -45.42 -64.03 25.42
C ASN A 131 -46.29 -65.19 25.93
N GLY A 132 -45.68 -66.34 26.23
CA GLY A 132 -46.42 -67.54 26.65
C GLY A 132 -47.26 -68.16 25.53
N GLY A 133 -46.90 -67.96 24.26
CA GLY A 133 -47.76 -68.31 23.12
C GLY A 133 -48.79 -67.23 22.78
N GLY A 134 -48.70 -66.05 23.40
CA GLY A 134 -49.39 -64.82 23.00
C GLY A 134 -50.40 -64.30 24.02
N ASP A 135 -50.74 -65.08 25.03
CA ASP A 135 -51.75 -64.77 26.04
C ASP A 135 -51.20 -64.09 27.31
N GLY A 136 -49.87 -64.05 27.47
CA GLY A 136 -49.20 -63.45 28.62
C GLY A 136 -49.10 -64.36 29.84
N ALA A 137 -49.22 -65.67 29.68
CA ALA A 137 -49.02 -66.63 30.77
C ALA A 137 -48.39 -67.95 30.30
N LEU A 138 -47.78 -68.68 31.23
CA LEU A 138 -47.30 -70.04 31.01
C LEU A 138 -48.32 -71.01 31.60
N GLU A 139 -49.08 -71.65 30.72
CA GLU A 139 -50.03 -72.70 31.07
C GLU A 139 -49.34 -74.06 31.08
N ASN A 140 -49.50 -74.81 32.16
CA ASN A 140 -48.96 -76.15 32.28
C ASN A 140 -50.02 -77.14 32.82
N THR A 141 -50.39 -78.14 32.02
CA THR A 141 -51.36 -79.19 32.37
C THR A 141 -50.67 -80.49 32.81
N ALA A 142 -51.04 -81.01 33.98
CA ALA A 142 -50.66 -82.37 34.41
C ALA A 142 -51.83 -83.34 34.19
N THR A 143 -51.51 -84.62 33.95
CA THR A 143 -52.48 -85.70 33.78
C THR A 143 -52.21 -86.79 34.81
N ALA A 144 -53.23 -87.23 35.54
CA ALA A 144 -53.18 -88.39 36.41
C ALA A 144 -54.08 -89.52 35.90
N ASP A 145 -53.64 -90.77 36.02
CA ASP A 145 -54.41 -91.95 35.62
C ASP A 145 -54.11 -93.14 36.54
N SER A 146 -54.97 -94.15 36.54
CA SER A 146 -54.82 -95.41 37.29
C SER A 146 -55.30 -96.60 36.47
N ASN A 147 -55.11 -97.82 36.96
CA ASN A 147 -55.63 -99.00 36.25
C ASN A 147 -57.17 -99.10 36.27
N GLN A 148 -57.86 -98.35 37.16
CA GLN A 148 -59.30 -98.40 37.37
C GLN A 148 -60.04 -97.16 36.85
N THR A 149 -59.33 -96.09 36.51
CA THR A 149 -59.92 -94.84 35.96
C THR A 149 -59.50 -94.63 34.51
N GLY A 150 -59.99 -93.55 33.91
CA GLY A 150 -59.31 -92.91 32.77
C GLY A 150 -58.52 -91.69 33.25
N PRO A 151 -57.81 -91.02 32.33
CA PRO A 151 -57.01 -89.85 32.67
C PRO A 151 -57.89 -88.68 33.13
N ASP A 152 -57.43 -88.01 34.17
CA ASP A 152 -57.94 -86.71 34.63
C ASP A 152 -56.82 -85.67 34.55
N THR A 153 -57.18 -84.40 34.34
CA THR A 153 -56.21 -83.33 34.07
C THR A 153 -56.54 -82.08 34.86
N ASP A 154 -55.50 -81.38 35.32
CA ASP A 154 -55.62 -80.05 35.88
C ASP A 154 -54.42 -79.20 35.43
N ASP A 155 -54.68 -77.93 35.17
CA ASP A 155 -53.71 -76.96 34.70
C ASP A 155 -53.38 -75.92 35.76
N ALA A 156 -52.17 -75.37 35.68
CA ALA A 156 -51.79 -74.19 36.44
C ALA A 156 -51.17 -73.16 35.50
N SER A 157 -51.48 -71.90 35.76
CA SER A 157 -51.04 -70.76 34.95
C SER A 157 -50.16 -69.83 35.77
N VAL A 158 -49.03 -69.40 35.19
CA VAL A 158 -48.14 -68.40 35.77
C VAL A 158 -48.09 -67.20 34.82
N PRO A 159 -48.47 -65.98 35.26
CA PRO A 159 -48.39 -64.80 34.40
C PRO A 159 -46.94 -64.50 33.98
N LEU A 160 -46.77 -63.98 32.78
CA LEU A 160 -45.48 -63.62 32.19
C LEU A 160 -45.36 -62.08 32.11
N ASP A 161 -44.22 -61.53 32.50
CA ASP A 161 -43.95 -60.09 32.42
C ASP A 161 -42.87 -59.78 31.37
N ARG A 162 -43.30 -59.30 30.21
CA ARG A 162 -42.40 -58.86 29.12
C ARG A 162 -42.06 -57.39 29.27
N ARG A 163 -40.76 -57.10 29.24
CA ARG A 163 -40.19 -55.76 29.35
C ARG A 163 -39.14 -55.57 28.25
N PRO A 164 -39.54 -55.52 26.96
CA PRO A 164 -38.62 -55.18 25.88
C PRO A 164 -38.09 -53.76 26.09
N SER A 165 -36.79 -53.58 25.89
CA SER A 165 -36.13 -52.29 26.06
C SER A 165 -34.85 -52.30 25.25
N LEU A 166 -34.56 -51.21 24.57
CA LEU A 166 -33.29 -50.98 23.90
C LEU A 166 -32.72 -49.65 24.35
N ASN A 167 -31.40 -49.52 24.28
CA ASN A 167 -30.68 -48.29 24.54
C ASN A 167 -29.72 -48.01 23.38
N ILE A 168 -29.75 -46.80 22.81
CA ILE A 168 -28.76 -46.34 21.85
C ILE A 168 -27.71 -45.46 22.54
N VAL A 169 -26.45 -45.57 22.12
CA VAL A 169 -25.36 -44.66 22.50
C VAL A 169 -24.64 -44.22 21.24
N LYS A 170 -24.32 -42.93 21.13
CA LYS A 170 -23.64 -42.31 20.01
C LYS A 170 -22.49 -41.46 20.50
N ASP A 171 -21.33 -41.66 19.88
CA ASP A 171 -20.15 -40.84 20.09
C ASP A 171 -19.69 -40.24 18.76
N ALA A 172 -19.07 -39.06 18.83
CA ALA A 172 -18.51 -38.35 17.68
C ALA A 172 -17.02 -38.10 17.85
N THR A 173 -16.27 -38.18 16.75
CA THR A 173 -14.86 -37.81 16.68
C THR A 173 -14.56 -37.03 15.42
N VAL A 174 -13.78 -35.97 15.53
CA VAL A 174 -13.30 -35.16 14.40
C VAL A 174 -11.79 -34.93 14.56
N PRO A 175 -11.00 -34.90 13.47
CA PRO A 175 -9.61 -34.47 13.56
C PRO A 175 -9.48 -33.12 14.27
N GLY A 176 -8.48 -32.93 15.13
CA GLY A 176 -8.28 -31.68 15.87
C GLY A 176 -9.24 -31.44 17.06
N GLY A 177 -10.36 -32.16 17.13
CA GLY A 177 -11.36 -32.07 18.21
C GLY A 177 -12.43 -30.99 18.02
N THR A 178 -12.33 -30.19 16.97
CA THR A 178 -13.31 -29.18 16.57
C THR A 178 -13.53 -29.23 15.07
N ALA A 179 -14.73 -28.92 14.60
CA ALA A 179 -14.98 -28.68 13.18
C ALA A 179 -14.48 -27.28 12.82
N ASP A 180 -13.45 -27.18 12.00
CA ASP A 180 -12.77 -25.91 11.70
C ASP A 180 -12.47 -25.68 10.21
N ALA A 181 -12.76 -26.65 9.36
CA ALA A 181 -12.68 -26.50 7.91
C ALA A 181 -13.81 -27.24 7.17
N ALA A 182 -14.32 -26.62 6.12
CA ALA A 182 -15.28 -27.27 5.23
C ALA A 182 -14.61 -28.47 4.53
N GLY A 183 -15.35 -29.57 4.42
CA GLY A 183 -14.86 -30.85 3.91
C GLY A 183 -14.21 -31.75 4.97
N GLU A 184 -14.06 -31.30 6.22
CA GLU A 184 -13.66 -32.18 7.32
C GLU A 184 -14.72 -33.26 7.58
N GLN A 185 -14.28 -34.44 8.03
CA GLN A 185 -15.16 -35.57 8.23
C GLN A 185 -15.29 -35.90 9.71
N ILE A 186 -16.48 -35.72 10.26
CA ILE A 186 -16.86 -36.21 11.59
C ILE A 186 -17.19 -37.70 11.45
N SER A 187 -16.65 -38.52 12.34
CA SER A 187 -16.91 -39.96 12.39
C SER A 187 -17.73 -40.29 13.63
N TYR A 188 -18.85 -40.97 13.45
CA TYR A 188 -19.73 -41.40 14.51
C TYR A 188 -19.60 -42.90 14.76
N THR A 189 -19.57 -43.28 16.03
CA THR A 189 -19.75 -44.66 16.48
C THR A 189 -21.06 -44.75 17.24
N ILE A 190 -21.93 -45.65 16.80
CA ILE A 190 -23.26 -45.84 17.39
C ILE A 190 -23.33 -47.29 17.89
N SER A 191 -23.86 -47.50 19.08
CA SER A 191 -24.14 -48.83 19.63
C SER A 191 -25.58 -48.93 20.10
N VAL A 192 -26.21 -50.08 19.83
CA VAL A 192 -27.58 -50.38 20.26
C VAL A 192 -27.55 -51.63 21.11
N THR A 193 -28.02 -51.51 22.35
CA THR A 193 -28.01 -52.59 23.35
C THR A 193 -29.44 -53.00 23.68
N ASN A 194 -29.74 -54.29 23.71
CA ASN A 194 -30.99 -54.77 24.31
C ASN A 194 -30.84 -54.82 25.84
N THR A 195 -31.54 -53.91 26.51
CA THR A 195 -31.53 -53.75 27.96
C THR A 195 -32.75 -54.38 28.63
N GLY A 196 -33.65 -54.96 27.83
CA GLY A 196 -34.87 -55.63 28.29
C GLY A 196 -34.67 -57.11 28.57
N ASN A 197 -35.80 -57.84 28.66
CA ASN A 197 -35.82 -59.29 28.87
C ASN A 197 -36.35 -60.10 27.67
N THR A 198 -36.63 -59.44 26.55
CA THR A 198 -37.19 -60.04 25.34
C THR A 198 -36.21 -59.83 24.19
N THR A 199 -35.99 -60.85 23.37
CA THR A 199 -35.24 -60.73 22.11
C THR A 199 -35.91 -59.72 21.19
N LEU A 200 -35.12 -58.82 20.58
CA LEU A 200 -35.63 -57.78 19.68
C LEU A 200 -35.34 -58.17 18.22
N ASP A 201 -36.32 -57.95 17.35
CA ASP A 201 -36.18 -58.16 15.91
C ASP A 201 -36.58 -56.90 15.12
N GLY A 202 -36.19 -56.85 13.85
CA GLY A 202 -36.45 -55.69 12.99
C GLY A 202 -35.79 -54.41 13.51
N VAL A 203 -34.65 -54.53 14.23
CA VAL A 203 -33.96 -53.36 14.78
C VAL A 203 -33.46 -52.48 13.65
N THR A 204 -33.87 -51.21 13.66
CA THR A 204 -33.48 -50.20 12.69
C THR A 204 -32.76 -49.05 13.38
N VAL A 205 -31.77 -48.47 12.69
CA VAL A 205 -31.08 -47.25 13.13
C VAL A 205 -31.16 -46.23 12.00
N THR A 206 -31.54 -45.01 12.35
CA THR A 206 -31.58 -43.88 11.42
C THR A 206 -30.78 -42.71 11.97
N ASP A 207 -30.04 -42.04 11.10
CA ASP A 207 -29.25 -40.85 11.41
C ASP A 207 -29.46 -39.84 10.26
N PRO A 208 -30.31 -38.82 10.44
CA PRO A 208 -30.64 -37.86 9.38
C PRO A 208 -29.50 -36.92 8.98
N TYR A 209 -28.53 -36.69 9.88
CA TYR A 209 -27.38 -35.80 9.64
C TYR A 209 -26.16 -36.57 9.13
N ALA A 210 -26.19 -37.90 9.12
CA ALA A 210 -25.16 -38.68 8.45
C ALA A 210 -25.19 -38.48 6.93
N ASP A 211 -24.01 -38.40 6.34
CA ASP A 211 -23.82 -38.37 4.89
C ASP A 211 -24.54 -39.55 4.25
N ALA A 212 -25.16 -39.32 3.09
CA ALA A 212 -25.92 -40.34 2.40
C ALA A 212 -25.10 -41.62 2.17
N GLY A 213 -25.59 -42.74 2.72
CA GLY A 213 -24.94 -44.05 2.60
C GLY A 213 -23.74 -44.27 3.53
N SER A 214 -23.42 -43.32 4.42
CA SER A 214 -22.33 -43.49 5.39
C SER A 214 -22.72 -44.31 6.62
N LEU A 215 -24.02 -44.36 6.96
CA LEU A 215 -24.54 -45.19 8.05
C LEU A 215 -24.47 -46.67 7.66
N VAL A 216 -23.62 -47.43 8.35
CA VAL A 216 -23.34 -48.83 8.07
C VAL A 216 -23.40 -49.63 9.37
N ARG A 217 -24.20 -50.71 9.38
CA ARG A 217 -24.19 -51.73 10.43
C ARG A 217 -22.90 -52.54 10.34
N GLY A 218 -22.14 -52.58 11.43
CA GLY A 218 -20.96 -53.42 11.58
C GLY A 218 -21.31 -54.83 12.03
N ALA A 219 -20.27 -55.57 12.43
CA ALA A 219 -20.47 -56.78 13.20
C ALA A 219 -20.95 -56.43 14.61
N ASP A 220 -21.69 -57.34 15.23
CA ASP A 220 -22.15 -57.20 16.61
C ASP A 220 -20.93 -57.04 17.52
N THR A 221 -20.97 -56.02 18.37
CA THR A 221 -19.90 -55.74 19.34
C THR A 221 -19.91 -56.79 20.44
N VAL A 222 -21.12 -57.23 20.81
CA VAL A 222 -21.39 -58.37 21.69
C VAL A 222 -22.57 -59.11 21.07
N GLY A 223 -22.36 -60.35 20.64
CA GLY A 223 -23.40 -61.18 20.04
C GLY A 223 -22.88 -62.10 18.95
N ASP A 224 -23.77 -62.68 18.17
CA ASP A 224 -23.44 -63.74 17.20
C ASP A 224 -23.76 -63.42 15.72
N ASN A 225 -24.31 -62.24 15.43
CA ASN A 225 -24.65 -61.75 14.09
C ASN A 225 -25.73 -62.56 13.35
N ASP A 226 -26.71 -63.12 14.07
CA ASP A 226 -27.82 -63.85 13.46
C ASP A 226 -28.98 -62.94 12.95
N GLY A 227 -28.98 -61.66 13.33
CA GLY A 227 -30.01 -60.68 12.95
C GLY A 227 -31.12 -60.49 13.99
N LEU A 228 -30.98 -61.10 15.16
CA LEU A 228 -31.74 -60.85 16.37
C LEU A 228 -30.84 -60.11 17.37
N LEU A 229 -31.44 -59.26 18.20
CA LEU A 229 -30.72 -58.58 19.28
C LEU A 229 -31.19 -59.20 20.60
N GLU A 230 -30.56 -60.30 21.01
CA GLU A 230 -30.86 -60.99 22.26
C GLU A 230 -30.53 -60.13 23.49
N VAL A 231 -31.04 -60.57 24.63
CA VAL A 231 -30.86 -59.89 25.92
C VAL A 231 -29.38 -59.73 26.23
N GLY A 232 -28.94 -58.47 26.38
CA GLY A 232 -27.56 -58.11 26.69
C GLY A 232 -26.62 -58.02 25.48
N GLU A 233 -27.09 -58.30 24.27
CA GLU A 233 -26.32 -58.08 23.05
C GLU A 233 -26.18 -56.60 22.69
N VAL A 234 -25.14 -56.31 21.91
CA VAL A 234 -24.78 -54.96 21.46
C VAL A 234 -24.45 -54.97 19.97
N TRP A 235 -25.25 -54.27 19.17
CA TRP A 235 -24.97 -54.05 17.76
C TRP A 235 -24.19 -52.75 17.54
N GLY A 236 -23.18 -52.79 16.67
CA GLY A 236 -22.34 -51.64 16.33
C GLY A 236 -22.67 -51.05 14.97
N TYR A 237 -22.64 -49.72 14.86
CA TYR A 237 -22.85 -48.95 13.64
C TYR A 237 -21.79 -47.87 13.52
N THR A 238 -21.43 -47.52 12.28
CA THR A 238 -20.60 -46.34 11.99
C THR A 238 -21.34 -45.43 11.03
N ALA A 239 -21.14 -44.12 11.17
CA ALA A 239 -21.66 -43.10 10.26
C ALA A 239 -20.65 -41.97 10.13
N LYS A 240 -20.83 -41.11 9.12
CA LYS A 240 -19.95 -39.96 8.87
C LYS A 240 -20.78 -38.73 8.54
N HIS A 241 -20.25 -37.55 8.84
CA HIS A 241 -20.78 -36.28 8.36
C HIS A 241 -19.65 -35.43 7.81
N THR A 242 -19.85 -34.86 6.62
CA THR A 242 -18.89 -33.94 5.99
C THR A 242 -19.28 -32.51 6.33
N VAL A 243 -18.44 -31.83 7.11
CA VAL A 243 -18.65 -30.44 7.54
C VAL A 243 -18.77 -29.54 6.33
N THR A 244 -19.80 -28.69 6.31
CA THR A 244 -20.07 -27.74 5.23
C THR A 244 -19.64 -26.33 5.63
N GLN A 245 -19.40 -25.45 4.63
CA GLN A 245 -19.05 -24.07 4.92
C GLN A 245 -20.18 -23.33 5.67
N GLY A 246 -21.45 -23.60 5.32
CA GLY A 246 -22.60 -22.98 5.99
C GLY A 246 -22.72 -23.37 7.47
N GLU A 247 -22.27 -24.56 7.87
CA GLU A 247 -22.20 -24.98 9.26
C GLU A 247 -21.16 -24.20 10.07
N ILE A 248 -19.99 -23.93 9.47
CA ILE A 248 -18.97 -23.07 10.09
C ILE A 248 -19.46 -21.63 10.17
N ASP A 249 -20.02 -21.09 9.08
CA ASP A 249 -20.49 -19.71 9.00
C ASP A 249 -21.62 -19.42 9.99
N SER A 250 -22.54 -20.38 10.16
CA SER A 250 -23.63 -20.30 11.14
C SER A 250 -23.22 -20.61 12.58
N ASN A 251 -21.95 -20.97 12.83
CA ASN A 251 -21.46 -21.40 14.14
C ASN A 251 -22.25 -22.60 14.69
N GLY A 252 -22.47 -23.63 13.88
CA GLY A 252 -23.27 -24.79 14.26
C GLY A 252 -24.75 -24.49 14.44
N GLY A 253 -25.31 -23.53 13.68
CA GLY A 253 -26.67 -23.04 13.93
C GLY A 253 -26.77 -22.02 15.08
N GLY A 254 -25.64 -21.60 15.63
CA GLY A 254 -25.51 -20.42 16.50
C GLY A 254 -25.07 -20.74 17.93
N ASP A 255 -25.07 -22.02 18.33
CA ASP A 255 -24.71 -22.48 19.67
C ASP A 255 -23.22 -22.86 19.81
N GLY A 256 -22.48 -22.93 18.70
CA GLY A 256 -21.07 -23.28 18.67
C GLY A 256 -20.78 -24.77 18.58
N ALA A 257 -21.74 -25.62 18.22
CA ALA A 257 -21.52 -27.05 18.02
C ALA A 257 -22.36 -27.65 16.89
N LEU A 258 -21.87 -28.72 16.28
CA LEU A 258 -22.63 -29.56 15.37
C LEU A 258 -23.22 -30.72 16.16
N GLU A 259 -24.52 -30.65 16.42
CA GLU A 259 -25.28 -31.70 17.10
C GLU A 259 -25.83 -32.69 16.06
N ASN A 260 -25.64 -33.99 16.32
CA ASN A 260 -26.19 -35.04 15.49
C ASN A 260 -26.87 -36.13 16.34
N THR A 261 -28.18 -36.28 16.22
CA THR A 261 -28.99 -37.31 16.88
C THR A 261 -29.21 -38.54 16.00
N ALA A 262 -28.94 -39.73 16.53
CA ALA A 262 -29.37 -41.00 15.94
C ALA A 262 -30.60 -41.56 16.69
N THR A 263 -31.39 -42.37 15.99
CA THR A 263 -32.58 -43.04 16.55
C THR A 263 -32.49 -44.54 16.28
N ALA A 264 -32.76 -45.37 17.29
CA ALA A 264 -32.92 -46.81 17.16
C ALA A 264 -34.34 -47.24 17.53
N ASP A 265 -34.89 -48.23 16.82
CA ASP A 265 -36.21 -48.79 17.11
C ASP A 265 -36.25 -50.28 16.74
N SER A 266 -37.25 -51.03 17.22
CA SER A 266 -37.49 -52.45 16.92
C SER A 266 -38.99 -52.74 16.81
N ASN A 267 -39.38 -53.97 16.48
CA ASN A 267 -40.80 -54.33 16.47
C ASN A 267 -41.43 -54.42 17.87
N GLN A 268 -40.62 -54.53 18.93
CA GLN A 268 -41.07 -54.73 20.31
C GLN A 268 -40.93 -53.48 21.18
N THR A 269 -40.22 -52.45 20.71
CA THR A 269 -39.97 -51.20 21.45
C THR A 269 -40.61 -50.01 20.76
N GLY A 270 -40.49 -48.82 21.36
CA GLY A 270 -40.57 -47.57 20.62
C GLY A 270 -39.16 -47.02 20.35
N PRO A 271 -39.07 -45.88 19.64
CA PRO A 271 -37.79 -45.29 19.30
C PRO A 271 -37.05 -44.76 20.54
N ASP A 272 -35.75 -44.99 20.57
CA ASP A 272 -34.81 -44.38 21.51
C ASP A 272 -33.78 -43.55 20.74
N THR A 273 -33.26 -42.49 21.37
CA THR A 273 -32.38 -41.52 20.71
C THR A 273 -31.19 -41.15 21.56
N ASP A 274 -30.05 -40.95 20.92
CA ASP A 274 -28.86 -40.37 21.55
C ASP A 274 -28.17 -39.44 20.56
N ASP A 275 -27.63 -38.34 21.08
CA ASP A 275 -26.96 -37.30 20.31
C ASP A 275 -25.47 -37.22 20.63
N ALA A 276 -24.70 -36.77 19.65
CA ALA A 276 -23.30 -36.43 19.85
C ALA A 276 -23.03 -35.05 19.24
N SER A 277 -22.22 -34.26 19.95
CA SER A 277 -21.89 -32.89 19.57
C SER A 277 -20.40 -32.73 19.28
N VAL A 278 -20.06 -31.98 18.23
CA VAL A 278 -18.69 -31.55 17.93
C VAL A 278 -18.61 -30.03 17.96
N PRO A 279 -17.74 -29.40 18.77
CA PRO A 279 -17.63 -27.94 18.78
C PRO A 279 -17.14 -27.38 17.43
N VAL A 280 -17.64 -26.20 17.06
CA VAL A 280 -17.20 -25.46 15.87
C VAL A 280 -16.16 -24.42 16.28
N ASP A 281 -15.00 -24.40 15.62
CA ASP A 281 -13.97 -23.37 15.85
C ASP A 281 -13.94 -22.37 14.71
N ARG A 282 -14.53 -21.18 14.94
CA ARG A 282 -14.55 -20.08 13.98
C ARG A 282 -13.36 -19.14 14.20
N ARG A 283 -12.64 -18.89 13.11
CA ARG A 283 -11.47 -18.01 13.05
C ARG A 283 -11.63 -17.06 11.85
N PRO A 284 -12.60 -16.13 11.89
CA PRO A 284 -12.74 -15.11 10.86
C PRO A 284 -11.50 -14.22 10.84
N SER A 285 -10.98 -13.94 9.66
CA SER A 285 -9.79 -13.10 9.48
C SER A 285 -9.82 -12.52 8.08
N LEU A 286 -9.47 -11.25 7.96
CA LEU A 286 -9.26 -10.59 6.68
C LEU A 286 -7.88 -9.94 6.67
N ASN A 287 -7.32 -9.80 5.48
CA ASN A 287 -6.07 -9.10 5.25
C ASN A 287 -6.27 -8.07 4.13
N ILE A 288 -5.91 -6.82 4.37
CA ILE A 288 -5.85 -5.78 3.33
C ILE A 288 -4.41 -5.62 2.83
N VAL A 289 -4.27 -5.40 1.52
CA VAL A 289 -3.00 -4.99 0.89
C VAL A 289 -3.28 -3.78 0.03
N LYS A 290 -2.42 -2.78 0.10
CA LYS A 290 -2.49 -1.53 -0.64
C LYS A 290 -1.17 -1.26 -1.31
N ASP A 291 -1.24 -1.01 -2.61
CA ASP A 291 -0.09 -0.57 -3.40
C ASP A 291 -0.38 0.81 -4.00
N ALA A 292 0.67 1.62 -4.14
CA ALA A 292 0.62 2.92 -4.77
C ALA A 292 1.42 2.94 -6.07
N THR A 293 0.96 3.70 -7.05
CA THR A 293 1.70 4.01 -8.27
C THR A 293 1.51 5.48 -8.61
N VAL A 294 2.63 6.17 -8.81
CA VAL A 294 2.68 7.57 -9.27
C VAL A 294 3.50 7.63 -10.57
N PRO A 295 3.15 8.48 -11.54
CA PRO A 295 4.01 8.74 -12.69
C PRO A 295 5.44 9.13 -12.25
N GLY A 296 6.46 8.66 -12.97
CA GLY A 296 7.86 8.97 -12.63
C GLY A 296 8.42 8.34 -11.34
N GLY A 297 7.58 7.75 -10.47
CA GLY A 297 7.97 7.05 -9.25
C GLY A 297 8.14 7.95 -8.01
N THR A 298 7.99 9.26 -8.15
CA THR A 298 8.04 10.23 -7.05
C THR A 298 6.98 11.30 -7.26
N ALA A 299 6.33 11.75 -6.19
CA ALA A 299 5.47 12.92 -6.24
C ALA A 299 6.33 14.18 -6.36
N ASP A 300 6.26 14.86 -7.51
CA ASP A 300 7.10 16.03 -7.80
C ASP A 300 6.35 17.25 -8.35
N ALA A 301 5.03 17.13 -8.58
CA ALA A 301 4.19 18.23 -9.04
C ALA A 301 2.82 18.25 -8.35
N ALA A 302 2.39 19.44 -7.94
CA ALA A 302 1.03 19.63 -7.44
C ALA A 302 0.02 19.36 -8.56
N GLY A 303 -1.03 18.60 -8.26
CA GLY A 303 -2.03 18.13 -9.22
C GLY A 303 -1.71 16.77 -9.85
N GLU A 304 -0.53 16.20 -9.57
CA GLU A 304 -0.22 14.81 -9.96
C GLU A 304 -1.14 13.81 -9.25
N GLN A 305 -1.47 12.70 -9.93
CA GLN A 305 -2.37 11.69 -9.40
C GLN A 305 -1.61 10.42 -9.00
N ILE A 306 -1.69 10.08 -7.72
CA ILE A 306 -1.30 8.77 -7.20
C ILE A 306 -2.49 7.83 -7.37
N SER A 307 -2.27 6.67 -7.97
CA SER A 307 -3.27 5.61 -8.10
C SER A 307 -2.98 4.51 -7.09
N TYR A 308 -4.00 4.07 -6.37
CA TYR A 308 -3.91 2.97 -5.42
C TYR A 308 -4.68 1.75 -5.94
N THR A 309 -4.07 0.59 -5.80
CA THR A 309 -4.74 -0.71 -5.91
C THR A 309 -4.81 -1.31 -4.52
N ILE A 310 -6.02 -1.65 -4.09
CA ILE A 310 -6.27 -2.23 -2.78
C ILE A 310 -6.89 -3.62 -3.02
N SER A 311 -6.42 -4.62 -2.28
CA SER A 311 -7.00 -5.96 -2.27
C SER A 311 -7.36 -6.36 -0.85
N VAL A 312 -8.52 -7.00 -0.69
CA VAL A 312 -8.98 -7.54 0.61
C VAL A 312 -9.16 -9.03 0.45
N THR A 313 -8.47 -9.82 1.27
CA THR A 313 -8.48 -11.28 1.23
C THR A 313 -9.09 -11.83 2.49
N ASN A 314 -10.01 -12.80 2.40
CA ASN A 314 -10.42 -13.57 3.57
C ASN A 314 -9.39 -14.67 3.85
N THR A 315 -8.64 -14.49 4.94
CA THR A 315 -7.57 -15.39 5.39
C THR A 315 -8.03 -16.32 6.51
N GLY A 316 -9.28 -16.19 6.95
CA GLY A 316 -9.90 -17.01 7.98
C GLY A 316 -10.57 -18.26 7.41
N ASN A 317 -11.42 -18.89 8.24
CA ASN A 317 -12.22 -20.07 7.87
C ASN A 317 -13.73 -19.82 7.80
N THR A 318 -14.16 -18.57 7.98
CA THR A 318 -15.57 -18.16 7.95
C THR A 318 -15.76 -17.19 6.79
N THR A 319 -16.82 -17.36 6.01
CA THR A 319 -17.27 -16.38 5.02
C THR A 319 -17.55 -15.03 5.69
N LEU A 320 -17.08 -13.93 5.08
CA LEU A 320 -17.23 -12.59 5.61
C LEU A 320 -18.31 -11.83 4.83
N ASP A 321 -19.18 -11.11 5.54
CA ASP A 321 -20.20 -10.26 4.94
C ASP A 321 -20.08 -8.81 5.45
N GLY A 322 -20.75 -7.89 4.74
CA GLY A 322 -20.67 -6.47 5.08
C GLY A 322 -19.25 -5.90 4.99
N VAL A 323 -18.40 -6.47 4.14
CA VAL A 323 -17.02 -6.01 3.97
C VAL A 323 -17.01 -4.57 3.48
N THR A 324 -16.34 -3.70 4.22
CA THR A 324 -16.19 -2.27 3.90
C THR A 324 -14.72 -1.91 3.81
N VAL A 325 -14.39 -1.00 2.89
CA VAL A 325 -13.06 -0.40 2.77
C VAL A 325 -13.21 1.11 2.89
N THR A 326 -12.36 1.72 3.69
CA THR A 326 -12.28 3.17 3.85
C THR A 326 -10.86 3.64 3.61
N ASP A 327 -10.72 4.81 2.97
CA ASP A 327 -9.45 5.45 2.69
C ASP A 327 -9.64 6.96 2.91
N PRO A 328 -9.18 7.52 4.03
CA PRO A 328 -9.38 8.93 4.36
C PRO A 328 -8.64 9.92 3.46
N TYR A 329 -7.56 9.51 2.80
CA TYR A 329 -6.75 10.36 1.92
C TYR A 329 -7.08 10.15 0.44
N ALA A 330 -7.93 9.19 0.09
CA ALA A 330 -8.47 9.08 -1.25
C ALA A 330 -9.33 10.30 -1.62
N ASP A 331 -9.15 10.79 -2.83
CA ASP A 331 -9.97 11.82 -3.45
C ASP A 331 -11.45 11.43 -3.36
N ALA A 332 -12.30 12.40 -3.07
CA ALA A 332 -13.73 12.15 -2.90
C ALA A 332 -14.34 11.41 -4.11
N GLY A 333 -14.91 10.23 -3.85
CA GLY A 333 -15.53 9.38 -4.88
C GLY A 333 -14.55 8.57 -5.75
N SER A 334 -13.25 8.61 -5.46
CA SER A 334 -12.26 7.83 -6.20
C SER A 334 -12.13 6.38 -5.71
N LEU A 335 -12.48 6.11 -4.45
CA LEU A 335 -12.50 4.76 -3.88
C LEU A 335 -13.68 3.98 -4.48
N VAL A 336 -13.38 2.95 -5.27
CA VAL A 336 -14.36 2.15 -6.00
C VAL A 336 -14.04 0.67 -5.85
N ARG A 337 -15.04 -0.14 -5.44
CA ARG A 337 -14.97 -1.61 -5.49
C ARG A 337 -15.04 -2.07 -6.96
N GLY A 338 -14.05 -2.86 -7.37
CA GLY A 338 -13.99 -3.52 -8.66
C GLY A 338 -14.74 -4.85 -8.67
N ALA A 339 -14.50 -5.64 -9.71
CA ALA A 339 -14.80 -7.07 -9.67
C ALA A 339 -13.81 -7.78 -8.75
N ASP A 340 -14.22 -8.92 -8.22
CA ASP A 340 -13.34 -9.75 -7.41
C ASP A 340 -12.12 -10.17 -8.23
N ILE A 341 -10.95 -10.07 -7.60
CA ILE A 341 -9.68 -10.52 -8.17
C ILE A 341 -9.70 -12.05 -8.26
N SER A 342 -10.26 -12.69 -7.23
CA SER A 342 -10.56 -14.11 -7.17
C SER A 342 -11.84 -14.29 -6.39
N GLY A 343 -12.87 -14.84 -7.03
CA GLY A 343 -14.16 -15.09 -6.42
C GLY A 343 -15.28 -15.07 -7.44
N ASP A 344 -16.52 -15.02 -6.99
CA ASP A 344 -17.71 -15.08 -7.85
C ASP A 344 -18.59 -13.82 -7.86
N ASN A 345 -18.21 -12.78 -7.10
CA ASN A 345 -18.82 -11.45 -7.11
C ASN A 345 -20.27 -11.43 -6.58
N ASP A 346 -20.60 -12.32 -5.65
CA ASP A 346 -21.94 -12.44 -5.05
C ASP A 346 -22.20 -11.49 -3.85
N GLY A 347 -21.16 -10.82 -3.35
CA GLY A 347 -21.22 -9.89 -2.23
C GLY A 347 -20.87 -10.51 -0.87
N LEU A 348 -20.45 -11.77 -0.84
CA LEU A 348 -19.80 -12.45 0.27
C LEU A 348 -18.32 -12.61 -0.07
N LEU A 349 -17.46 -12.54 0.95
CA LEU A 349 -16.03 -12.78 0.78
C LEU A 349 -15.74 -14.15 1.41
N GLU A 350 -15.90 -15.21 0.61
CA GLU A 350 -15.64 -16.59 1.03
C GLU A 350 -14.17 -16.83 1.34
N VAL A 351 -13.91 -17.95 2.01
CA VAL A 351 -12.57 -18.36 2.42
C VAL A 351 -11.63 -18.43 1.21
N GLY A 352 -10.55 -17.66 1.25
CA GLY A 352 -9.55 -17.59 0.19
C GLY A 352 -9.90 -16.66 -0.98
N GLU A 353 -11.08 -16.04 -0.99
CA GLU A 353 -11.42 -15.03 -2.00
C GLU A 353 -10.66 -13.71 -1.80
N VAL A 354 -10.55 -12.95 -2.88
CA VAL A 354 -9.85 -11.67 -2.95
C VAL A 354 -10.70 -10.65 -3.69
N TRP A 355 -11.11 -9.59 -3.01
CA TRP A 355 -11.82 -8.46 -3.59
C TRP A 355 -10.86 -7.34 -3.99
N GLY A 356 -11.10 -6.72 -5.14
CA GLY A 356 -10.29 -5.60 -5.65
C GLY A 356 -10.96 -4.24 -5.47
N TYR A 357 -10.17 -3.23 -5.13
CA TYR A 357 -10.57 -1.84 -5.02
C TYR A 357 -9.53 -0.95 -5.69
N THR A 358 -9.99 0.20 -6.21
CA THR A 358 -9.10 1.25 -6.71
C THR A 358 -9.42 2.56 -6.02
N ALA A 359 -8.40 3.38 -5.77
CA ALA A 359 -8.55 4.72 -5.22
C ALA A 359 -7.51 5.67 -5.85
N LYS A 360 -7.71 6.97 -5.71
CA LYS A 360 -6.77 7.99 -6.23
C LYS A 360 -6.54 9.07 -5.20
N HIS A 361 -5.35 9.67 -5.19
CA HIS A 361 -5.04 10.88 -4.43
C HIS A 361 -4.39 11.90 -5.34
N THR A 362 -4.85 13.16 -5.26
CA THR A 362 -4.27 14.28 -6.01
C THR A 362 -3.29 15.02 -5.12
N VAL A 363 -2.00 14.98 -5.48
CA VAL A 363 -0.91 15.63 -4.74
C VAL A 363 -1.17 17.13 -4.64
N THR A 364 -1.09 17.67 -3.42
CA THR A 364 -1.29 19.08 -3.13
C THR A 364 0.04 19.82 -2.98
N GLN A 365 0.02 21.15 -3.17
CA GLN A 365 1.21 21.96 -2.93
C GLN A 365 1.70 21.87 -1.47
N GLY A 366 0.78 21.77 -0.50
CA GLY A 366 1.13 21.66 0.91
C GLY A 366 1.89 20.39 1.26
N GLU A 367 1.56 19.28 0.59
CA GLU A 367 2.27 18.00 0.72
C GLU A 367 3.70 18.07 0.18
N LEU A 368 3.90 18.70 -0.99
CA LEU A 368 5.25 18.97 -1.50
C LEU A 368 6.02 19.91 -0.57
N ASP A 369 5.41 21.01 -0.10
CA ASP A 369 6.05 22.01 0.75
C ASP A 369 6.47 21.44 2.12
N SER A 370 5.67 20.52 2.66
CA SER A 370 5.95 19.83 3.92
C SER A 370 6.88 18.63 3.78
N ASN A 371 7.31 18.29 2.56
CA ASN A 371 8.08 17.08 2.26
C ASN A 371 7.37 15.80 2.76
N GLY A 372 6.08 15.68 2.48
CA GLY A 372 5.28 14.54 2.96
C GLY A 372 5.14 14.52 4.48
N GLY A 373 4.89 15.67 5.11
CA GLY A 373 4.88 15.74 6.59
C GLY A 373 6.26 15.67 7.25
N GLY A 374 7.34 15.57 6.47
CA GLY A 374 8.72 15.85 6.88
C GLY A 374 9.69 14.68 6.70
N ASP A 375 9.21 13.47 6.44
CA ASP A 375 10.02 12.26 6.25
C ASP A 375 10.32 11.94 4.78
N GLY A 376 9.75 12.73 3.85
CA GLY A 376 9.94 12.57 2.42
C GLY A 376 9.00 11.55 1.77
N GLN A 377 7.91 11.17 2.43
CA GLN A 377 6.94 10.22 1.89
C GLN A 377 5.49 10.70 2.03
N LEU A 378 4.65 10.34 1.06
CA LEU A 378 3.21 10.47 1.18
C LEU A 378 2.63 9.11 1.54
N GLU A 379 2.43 8.86 2.83
CA GLU A 379 1.72 7.66 3.30
C GLU A 379 0.22 7.82 3.11
N ASN A 380 -0.41 6.78 2.57
CA ASN A 380 -1.86 6.66 2.55
C ASN A 380 -2.28 5.30 3.09
N THR A 381 -2.95 5.28 4.24
CA THR A 381 -3.48 4.07 4.88
C THR A 381 -4.94 3.82 4.47
N ALA A 382 -5.25 2.61 4.01
CA ALA A 382 -6.62 2.13 3.88
C ALA A 382 -6.97 1.19 5.04
N THR A 383 -8.26 1.10 5.36
CA THR A 383 -8.80 0.23 6.40
C THR A 383 -9.91 -0.64 5.81
N ALA A 384 -9.84 -1.95 6.02
CA ALA A 384 -10.91 -2.90 5.70
C ALA A 384 -11.51 -3.48 6.98
N ASP A 385 -12.81 -3.74 6.98
CA ASP A 385 -13.52 -4.40 8.08
C ASP A 385 -14.71 -5.22 7.55
N SER A 386 -15.28 -6.09 8.38
CA SER A 386 -16.47 -6.90 8.10
C SER A 386 -17.34 -7.04 9.35
N ASN A 387 -18.50 -7.71 9.26
CA ASN A 387 -19.31 -7.96 10.44
C ASN A 387 -18.71 -9.02 11.39
N GLN A 388 -17.76 -9.83 10.92
CA GLN A 388 -17.18 -10.97 11.64
C GLN A 388 -15.76 -10.67 12.15
N THR A 389 -15.13 -9.60 11.71
CA THR A 389 -13.75 -9.22 12.06
C THR A 389 -13.71 -7.90 12.83
N GLY A 390 -12.51 -7.48 13.21
CA GLY A 390 -12.23 -6.06 13.46
C GLY A 390 -11.48 -5.44 12.28
N PRO A 391 -11.21 -4.12 12.33
CA PRO A 391 -10.55 -3.43 11.24
C PRO A 391 -9.10 -3.89 11.07
N ASP A 392 -8.71 -4.09 9.82
CA ASP A 392 -7.33 -4.29 9.39
C ASP A 392 -6.89 -3.13 8.50
N THR A 393 -5.60 -2.80 8.51
CA THR A 393 -5.07 -1.63 7.81
C THR A 393 -3.78 -1.94 7.08
N ASP A 394 -3.62 -1.34 5.90
CA ASP A 394 -2.36 -1.35 5.17
C ASP A 394 -2.12 0.01 4.55
N ASP A 395 -0.86 0.44 4.56
CA ASP A 395 -0.41 1.71 4.04
C ASP A 395 0.48 1.54 2.80
N ALA A 396 0.36 2.49 1.89
CA ALA A 396 1.25 2.61 0.76
C ALA A 396 1.87 4.00 0.76
N SER A 397 3.17 4.07 0.51
CA SER A 397 3.93 5.31 0.50
C SER A 397 4.49 5.63 -0.88
N VAL A 398 4.53 6.93 -1.20
CA VAL A 398 5.16 7.46 -2.41
C VAL A 398 6.22 8.48 -2.01
N PRO A 399 7.48 8.37 -2.48
CA PRO A 399 8.50 9.36 -2.16
C PRO A 399 8.18 10.74 -2.75
N VAL A 400 8.45 11.79 -1.97
CA VAL A 400 8.34 13.19 -2.39
C VAL A 400 9.68 13.67 -2.92
N LEU A 401 9.69 14.30 -4.10
CA LEU A 401 10.90 14.91 -4.67
C LEU A 401 10.79 16.44 -4.63
N GLN A 402 11.54 17.07 -3.73
CA GLN A 402 11.65 18.53 -3.67
C GLN A 402 12.76 19.03 -4.61
N ARG A 403 12.43 20.04 -5.42
CA ARG A 403 13.30 20.77 -6.34
C ARG A 403 13.09 22.26 -6.14
N ALA A 404 13.84 22.82 -5.18
CA ALA A 404 13.82 24.25 -4.92
C ALA A 404 14.80 24.98 -5.84
N THR A 405 14.28 25.85 -6.70
CA THR A 405 15.09 26.77 -7.52
C THR A 405 14.46 28.16 -7.46
N ILE A 406 15.30 29.17 -7.42
CA ILE A 406 14.94 30.58 -7.47
C ILE A 406 15.72 31.20 -8.62
N ASP A 407 15.12 32.17 -9.29
CA ASP A 407 15.69 32.88 -10.43
C ASP A 407 15.59 34.38 -10.13
N ILE A 408 16.68 35.11 -10.29
CA ILE A 408 16.72 36.57 -10.20
C ILE A 408 17.21 37.14 -11.51
N GLU A 409 16.49 38.15 -11.97
CA GLU A 409 16.83 38.90 -13.16
C GLU A 409 16.87 40.39 -12.81
N LYS A 410 17.95 41.07 -13.21
CA LYS A 410 18.32 42.40 -12.75
C LYS A 410 18.56 43.33 -13.92
N TYR A 411 17.60 44.20 -14.13
CA TYR A 411 17.67 45.20 -15.19
C TYR A 411 18.23 46.53 -14.71
N VAL A 412 18.91 47.25 -15.60
CA VAL A 412 19.28 48.67 -15.48
C VAL A 412 18.37 49.54 -16.32
N SER A 413 18.09 50.73 -15.83
CA SER A 413 17.49 51.83 -16.58
C SER A 413 18.35 53.08 -16.44
N ILE A 414 18.61 53.77 -17.55
CA ILE A 414 19.32 55.05 -17.59
C ILE A 414 18.37 56.26 -17.71
N ASP A 415 17.07 56.01 -17.86
CA ASP A 415 16.03 57.02 -18.09
C ASP A 415 14.97 57.06 -16.96
N GLY A 416 15.33 56.57 -15.77
CA GLY A 416 14.48 56.64 -14.58
C GLY A 416 13.35 55.59 -14.56
N GLY A 417 13.52 54.48 -15.28
CA GLY A 417 12.62 53.33 -15.30
C GLY A 417 11.67 53.26 -16.49
N ALA A 418 11.87 54.09 -17.53
CA ALA A 418 11.03 54.06 -18.72
C ALA A 418 11.44 52.94 -19.69
N THR A 419 12.75 52.67 -19.83
CA THR A 419 13.28 51.46 -20.49
C THR A 419 14.19 50.66 -19.56
N TRP A 420 14.26 49.35 -19.79
CA TRP A 420 15.01 48.40 -18.99
C TRP A 420 15.91 47.56 -19.89
N ASP A 421 17.21 47.59 -19.62
CA ASP A 421 18.22 46.74 -20.23
C ASP A 421 18.63 45.69 -19.19
N ASP A 422 18.61 44.42 -19.57
CA ASP A 422 19.13 43.29 -18.76
C ASP A 422 20.61 43.58 -18.40
N ALA A 423 21.36 44.10 -19.36
CA ALA A 423 22.67 44.70 -19.14
C ALA A 423 23.72 43.77 -18.51
N ASP A 424 23.60 42.45 -18.71
CA ASP A 424 24.58 41.40 -18.38
C ASP A 424 25.99 41.61 -18.96
N SER A 425 26.11 42.40 -20.02
CA SER A 425 27.38 42.60 -20.72
C SER A 425 28.24 43.67 -20.04
N PRO A 426 29.57 43.46 -19.86
CA PRO A 426 30.44 44.31 -19.05
C PRO A 426 30.47 45.82 -19.33
N LEU A 427 29.97 46.29 -20.48
CA LEU A 427 29.81 47.72 -20.76
C LEU A 427 28.47 48.27 -20.26
N GLY A 428 27.40 47.50 -20.41
CA GLY A 428 26.02 47.93 -20.14
C GLY A 428 25.57 49.15 -20.96
N PRO A 429 24.38 49.72 -20.65
CA PRO A 429 23.94 50.99 -21.21
C PRO A 429 24.81 52.16 -20.75
N ILE A 430 25.00 53.13 -21.66
CA ILE A 430 25.81 54.33 -21.41
C ILE A 430 24.91 55.43 -20.83
N ALA A 431 25.24 55.89 -19.64
CA ALA A 431 24.49 56.89 -18.89
C ALA A 431 25.25 58.23 -18.83
N THR A 432 24.71 59.28 -19.43
CA THR A 432 25.28 60.65 -19.30
C THR A 432 25.13 61.19 -17.88
N SER A 433 25.83 62.28 -17.53
CA SER A 433 25.73 62.90 -16.19
C SER A 433 24.31 63.34 -15.80
N SER A 434 23.41 63.50 -16.79
CA SER A 434 21.98 63.81 -16.60
C SER A 434 21.07 62.58 -16.47
N ALA A 435 21.60 61.37 -16.67
CA ALA A 435 20.85 60.12 -16.62
C ALA A 435 20.32 59.83 -15.22
N SER A 436 19.13 59.23 -15.15
CA SER A 436 18.53 58.77 -13.90
C SER A 436 18.67 57.26 -13.83
N ILE A 437 19.60 56.79 -13.01
CA ILE A 437 19.86 55.36 -12.88
C ILE A 437 18.81 54.71 -11.99
N ALA A 438 18.19 53.64 -12.47
CA ALA A 438 17.34 52.76 -11.67
C ALA A 438 17.69 51.29 -11.95
N PHE A 439 17.48 50.43 -10.96
CA PHE A 439 17.56 48.98 -11.12
C PHE A 439 16.19 48.36 -10.86
N LYS A 440 15.84 47.31 -11.61
CA LYS A 440 14.63 46.50 -11.40
C LYS A 440 15.06 45.06 -11.18
N PHE A 441 14.53 44.47 -10.12
CA PHE A 441 14.77 43.08 -9.75
C PHE A 441 13.48 42.32 -9.98
N VAL A 442 13.54 41.22 -10.72
CA VAL A 442 12.44 40.28 -10.91
C VAL A 442 12.91 38.96 -10.32
N VAL A 443 12.23 38.50 -9.26
CA VAL A 443 12.58 37.27 -8.56
C VAL A 443 11.45 36.27 -8.71
N THR A 444 11.75 35.10 -9.27
CA THR A 444 10.77 34.05 -9.56
C THR A 444 11.14 32.76 -8.84
N ASN A 445 10.17 32.12 -8.21
CA ASN A 445 10.34 30.74 -7.73
C ASN A 445 10.08 29.79 -8.90
N THR A 446 11.16 29.23 -9.46
CA THR A 446 11.11 28.30 -10.60
C THR A 446 11.07 26.84 -10.17
N GLY A 447 11.12 26.57 -8.86
CA GLY A 447 11.08 25.23 -8.29
C GLY A 447 9.67 24.66 -8.14
N ASN A 448 9.54 23.51 -7.49
CA ASN A 448 8.27 22.83 -7.22
C ASN A 448 7.78 22.94 -5.77
N VAL A 449 8.51 23.68 -4.92
CA VAL A 449 8.15 23.94 -3.52
C VAL A 449 8.08 25.43 -3.27
N THR A 450 7.18 25.85 -2.38
CA THR A 450 7.09 27.23 -1.90
C THR A 450 8.38 27.61 -1.17
N LEU A 451 9.02 28.69 -1.61
CA LEU A 451 10.15 29.27 -0.91
C LEU A 451 9.65 30.19 0.19
N THR A 452 10.14 29.99 1.40
CA THR A 452 9.90 30.84 2.57
C THR A 452 11.09 31.75 2.81
N ASN A 453 10.91 32.85 3.54
CA ASN A 453 11.97 33.82 3.82
C ASN A 453 12.74 34.27 2.56
N ALA A 454 12.04 34.35 1.43
CA ALA A 454 12.64 34.80 0.19
C ALA A 454 13.16 36.23 0.39
N SER A 455 14.37 36.50 -0.07
CA SER A 455 15.03 37.80 0.09
C SER A 455 16.02 38.07 -1.02
N VAL A 456 16.32 39.35 -1.26
CA VAL A 456 17.37 39.80 -2.18
C VAL A 456 18.42 40.58 -1.40
N THR A 457 19.68 40.28 -1.63
CA THR A 457 20.82 41.08 -1.16
C THR A 457 21.54 41.68 -2.36
N ASP A 458 21.93 42.94 -2.27
CA ASP A 458 22.74 43.61 -3.27
C ASP A 458 24.01 44.15 -2.58
N SER A 459 25.17 43.85 -3.15
CA SER A 459 26.46 44.12 -2.52
C SER A 459 26.86 45.60 -2.57
N VAL A 460 26.25 46.38 -3.47
CA VAL A 460 26.61 47.77 -3.76
C VAL A 460 25.54 48.73 -3.23
N PHE A 461 24.28 48.36 -3.34
CA PHE A 461 23.15 49.24 -3.05
C PHE A 461 22.36 48.84 -1.82
N ASP A 462 21.80 49.86 -1.19
CA ASP A 462 20.76 49.72 -0.19
C ASP A 462 19.41 49.47 -0.88
N LEU A 463 18.83 48.29 -0.64
CA LEU A 463 17.57 47.87 -1.24
C LEU A 463 16.32 48.30 -0.46
N ASN A 464 16.46 48.84 0.75
CA ASN A 464 15.33 49.07 1.68
C ASN A 464 15.50 50.21 2.71
N GLY A 465 16.45 51.14 2.53
CA GLY A 465 16.71 52.22 3.49
C GLY A 465 17.72 51.87 4.60
N ALA A 466 18.43 50.74 4.48
CA ALA A 466 19.45 50.24 5.38
C ALA A 466 20.89 50.38 4.79
N ALA A 467 21.88 49.68 5.33
CA ALA A 467 23.23 49.69 4.75
C ALA A 467 23.28 48.78 3.50
N ALA A 468 24.13 49.10 2.52
CA ALA A 468 24.43 48.19 1.39
C ALA A 468 24.79 46.79 1.89
N GLY A 469 24.33 45.75 1.18
CA GLY A 469 24.44 44.35 1.61
C GLY A 469 23.32 43.87 2.56
N THR A 470 22.38 44.72 2.96
CA THR A 470 21.23 44.30 3.78
C THR A 470 20.18 43.59 2.92
N ALA A 471 19.72 42.43 3.38
CA ALA A 471 18.68 41.66 2.68
C ALA A 471 17.33 42.39 2.71
N ARG A 472 16.72 42.56 1.54
CA ARG A 472 15.32 42.95 1.38
C ARG A 472 14.44 41.71 1.42
N ALA A 473 13.57 41.61 2.42
CA ALA A 473 12.60 40.53 2.53
C ALA A 473 11.52 40.63 1.44
N LEU A 474 11.26 39.52 0.76
CA LEU A 474 10.18 39.31 -0.20
C LEU A 474 9.03 38.50 0.40
N GLY A 475 9.29 37.76 1.48
CA GLY A 475 8.29 36.92 2.16
C GLY A 475 8.24 35.51 1.59
N ASN A 476 7.04 34.94 1.45
CA ASN A 476 6.86 33.62 0.85
C ASN A 476 6.61 33.76 -0.65
N LEU A 477 7.32 32.97 -1.45
CA LEU A 477 7.19 32.92 -2.90
C LEU A 477 6.65 31.55 -3.30
N ALA A 478 5.37 31.48 -3.64
CA ALA A 478 4.72 30.26 -4.13
C ALA A 478 5.36 29.80 -5.45
N VAL A 479 5.18 28.52 -5.79
CA VAL A 479 5.67 27.95 -7.05
C VAL A 479 5.19 28.77 -8.26
N GLY A 480 6.11 29.17 -9.13
CA GLY A 480 5.83 29.98 -10.31
C GLY A 480 5.48 31.45 -10.02
N ALA A 481 5.44 31.87 -8.76
CA ALA A 481 5.21 33.27 -8.42
C ALA A 481 6.45 34.11 -8.68
N SER A 482 6.25 35.29 -9.23
CA SER A 482 7.27 36.32 -9.42
C SER A 482 6.95 37.54 -8.56
N THR A 483 7.97 38.15 -8.00
CA THR A 483 7.89 39.46 -7.34
C THR A 483 8.88 40.41 -7.98
N GLU A 484 8.49 41.68 -8.09
CA GLU A 484 9.35 42.70 -8.67
C GLU A 484 9.46 43.91 -7.77
N PHE A 485 10.63 44.55 -7.81
CA PHE A 485 10.81 45.86 -7.19
C PHE A 485 11.90 46.66 -7.88
N GLN A 486 11.91 47.96 -7.63
CA GLN A 486 12.85 48.90 -8.22
C GLN A 486 13.54 49.71 -7.13
N ILE A 487 14.77 50.13 -7.43
CA ILE A 487 15.52 51.10 -6.63
C ILE A 487 16.11 52.15 -7.57
N THR A 488 16.28 53.37 -7.08
CA THR A 488 17.05 54.41 -7.77
C THR A 488 18.48 54.43 -7.25
N ALA A 489 19.45 54.60 -8.14
CA ALA A 489 20.85 54.73 -7.79
C ALA A 489 21.38 56.12 -8.19
N PRO A 490 22.30 56.71 -7.41
CA PRO A 490 23.00 57.92 -7.84
C PRO A 490 23.87 57.59 -9.06
N TRP A 491 23.87 58.48 -10.05
CA TRP A 491 24.81 58.40 -11.16
C TRP A 491 26.25 58.56 -10.64
N THR A 492 27.16 57.73 -11.16
CA THR A 492 28.59 57.82 -10.87
C THR A 492 29.39 57.62 -12.17
N ALA A 493 30.49 58.33 -12.35
CA ALA A 493 31.34 58.19 -13.54
C ALA A 493 32.06 56.82 -13.61
N GLY A 494 32.34 56.34 -14.82
CA GLY A 494 33.09 55.11 -15.09
C GLY A 494 32.22 53.84 -15.18
N GLN A 495 32.87 52.67 -15.25
CA GLN A 495 32.19 51.38 -15.30
C GLN A 495 31.65 50.99 -13.92
N HIS A 496 30.39 50.58 -13.89
CA HIS A 496 29.73 50.03 -12.71
C HIS A 496 29.24 48.63 -12.99
N VAL A 497 29.36 47.78 -11.98
CA VAL A 497 28.79 46.44 -11.93
C VAL A 497 28.00 46.33 -10.65
N ASN A 498 26.84 45.70 -10.73
CA ASN A 498 25.96 45.54 -9.60
C ASN A 498 25.51 44.07 -9.51
N ASP A 499 25.94 43.36 -8.48
CA ASP A 499 25.59 41.96 -8.22
C ASP A 499 24.49 41.88 -7.15
N ALA A 500 23.38 41.24 -7.49
CA ALA A 500 22.34 40.90 -6.52
C ALA A 500 22.07 39.41 -6.47
N THR A 501 21.90 38.91 -5.26
CA THR A 501 21.58 37.50 -4.98
C THR A 501 20.17 37.40 -4.41
N ALA A 502 19.31 36.60 -5.03
CA ALA A 502 18.06 36.15 -4.43
C ALA A 502 18.29 34.83 -3.69
N SER A 503 17.63 34.65 -2.55
CA SER A 503 17.64 33.39 -1.80
C SER A 503 16.29 33.12 -1.16
N GLY A 504 15.99 31.85 -0.89
CA GLY A 504 14.81 31.41 -0.16
C GLY A 504 15.03 30.06 0.51
N THR A 505 14.31 29.79 1.60
CA THR A 505 14.38 28.55 2.38
C THR A 505 13.21 27.63 2.09
N TYR A 506 13.45 26.32 2.12
CA TYR A 506 12.44 25.26 2.09
C TYR A 506 12.85 24.15 3.07
N SER A 507 12.03 23.12 3.26
CA SER A 507 12.33 22.05 4.23
C SER A 507 13.67 21.33 3.99
N GLY A 508 14.12 21.22 2.73
CA GLY A 508 15.38 20.57 2.36
C GLY A 508 16.62 21.49 2.33
N GLY A 509 16.48 22.80 2.58
CA GLY A 509 17.61 23.73 2.61
C GLY A 509 17.31 25.11 2.04
N THR A 510 18.25 25.66 1.26
CA THR A 510 18.16 26.98 0.64
C THR A 510 18.32 26.89 -0.87
N ALA A 511 17.49 27.62 -1.61
CA ALA A 511 17.73 27.94 -3.01
C ALA A 511 18.32 29.35 -3.09
N SER A 512 19.29 29.56 -3.97
CA SER A 512 19.88 30.87 -4.21
C SER A 512 20.28 31.02 -5.66
N ASP A 513 20.18 32.23 -6.16
CA ASP A 513 20.58 32.63 -7.50
C ASP A 513 21.11 34.07 -7.47
N HIS A 514 21.95 34.44 -8.44
CA HIS A 514 22.54 35.78 -8.49
C HIS A 514 22.65 36.28 -9.92
N ASP A 515 22.54 37.60 -10.06
CA ASP A 515 22.50 38.24 -11.36
C ASP A 515 23.22 39.60 -11.38
N LEU A 516 23.89 39.89 -12.51
CA LEU A 516 24.83 40.98 -12.67
C LEU A 516 24.31 42.03 -13.65
N ALA A 517 24.25 43.27 -13.19
CA ALA A 517 23.81 44.39 -14.03
C ALA A 517 24.92 45.43 -14.19
N TYR A 518 25.26 45.80 -15.43
CA TYR A 518 26.33 46.77 -15.73
C TYR A 518 25.78 48.10 -16.23
N TYR A 519 26.50 49.21 -15.96
CA TYR A 519 26.29 50.48 -16.68
C TYR A 519 27.57 51.32 -16.70
N TYR A 520 27.71 52.17 -17.72
CA TYR A 520 28.85 53.08 -17.82
C TYR A 520 28.41 54.53 -17.66
N GLY A 521 28.87 55.20 -16.60
CA GLY A 521 28.65 56.62 -16.37
C GLY A 521 29.60 57.50 -17.17
N LEU A 522 29.10 58.17 -18.20
CA LEU A 522 29.84 59.07 -19.07
C LEU A 522 29.82 60.51 -18.53
N ILE A 523 31.00 61.06 -18.20
CA ILE A 523 31.17 62.50 -17.92
C ILE A 523 31.10 63.25 -19.26
N ASP A 524 30.15 64.17 -19.41
CA ASP A 524 29.84 64.87 -20.65
C ASP A 524 30.53 66.25 -20.79
N SER A 525 31.64 66.49 -20.09
CA SER A 525 32.42 67.74 -20.21
C SER A 525 33.59 67.62 -21.20
N VAL A 526 33.61 68.48 -22.21
CA VAL A 526 34.64 68.58 -23.28
C VAL A 526 35.84 69.46 -22.87
N GLY A 527 37.07 69.00 -23.09
CA GLY A 527 38.32 69.76 -22.85
C GLY A 527 39.52 69.34 -23.72
N VAL A 528 40.55 70.20 -23.83
CA VAL A 528 41.76 69.97 -24.68
C VAL A 528 42.62 68.83 -24.14
N ARG A 529 42.96 67.85 -24.99
CA ARG A 529 43.49 66.54 -24.55
C ARG A 529 44.97 66.29 -24.82
N THR A 530 45.67 67.18 -25.55
CA THR A 530 47.13 67.15 -25.74
C THR A 530 47.97 68.24 -25.03
N PRO A 531 47.57 68.86 -23.89
CA PRO A 531 48.35 69.96 -23.32
C PRO A 531 49.81 69.60 -23.02
N GLY A 532 50.77 70.38 -23.53
CA GLY A 532 52.19 70.22 -23.22
C GLY A 532 52.85 68.99 -23.86
N PHE A 533 52.18 68.30 -24.77
CA PHE A 533 52.65 67.05 -25.37
C PHE A 533 53.99 67.22 -26.15
N TRP A 534 54.41 68.45 -26.51
CA TRP A 534 55.48 68.65 -27.50
C TRP A 534 56.56 69.75 -27.26
N LEU A 535 56.78 70.25 -26.03
CA LEU A 535 57.75 71.36 -25.78
C LEU A 535 59.16 70.95 -25.27
N SER A 536 60.18 71.48 -26.00
CA SER A 536 61.57 71.92 -25.71
C SER A 536 62.54 71.21 -24.71
N PRO A 537 63.87 71.06 -25.03
CA PRO A 537 64.87 70.32 -24.22
C PRO A 537 65.25 70.91 -22.85
N ASN A 538 64.66 72.02 -22.43
CA ASN A 538 65.13 72.79 -21.27
C ASN A 538 64.28 72.55 -20.00
N GLY A 539 63.51 71.46 -19.93
CA GLY A 539 62.90 70.99 -18.69
C GLY A 539 61.92 71.98 -18.07
N LEU A 540 60.98 72.48 -18.86
CA LEU A 540 59.85 73.27 -18.35
C LEU A 540 58.69 72.34 -18.00
N THR A 541 58.03 72.70 -16.90
CA THR A 541 57.07 71.94 -16.10
C THR A 541 55.72 71.69 -16.79
N PHE A 542 55.18 70.48 -16.64
CA PHE A 542 53.78 70.15 -16.96
C PHE A 542 52.84 70.68 -15.89
N TRP A 543 51.63 71.08 -16.27
CA TRP A 543 50.58 71.51 -15.35
C TRP A 543 49.67 70.31 -15.03
N ASP A 544 49.51 70.01 -13.74
CA ASP A 544 48.75 68.87 -13.20
C ASP A 544 47.39 69.28 -12.61
N GLY A 545 46.91 70.49 -12.94
CA GLY A 545 45.64 71.03 -12.44
C GLY A 545 45.73 71.84 -11.14
N THR A 546 46.92 72.18 -10.61
CA THR A 546 47.02 73.00 -9.38
C THR A 546 47.83 74.29 -9.56
N VAL A 547 47.37 75.41 -8.96
CA VAL A 547 48.07 76.71 -9.01
C VAL A 547 49.12 76.81 -7.89
N GLY A 548 50.44 76.85 -8.22
CA GLY A 548 51.49 77.25 -7.25
C GLY A 548 52.86 76.54 -7.18
N ASN A 549 53.41 75.96 -8.27
CA ASN A 549 54.80 75.44 -8.40
C ASN A 549 55.19 74.15 -7.61
N GLU A 550 56.00 73.16 -8.06
CA GLU A 550 56.82 72.89 -9.26
C GLU A 550 57.37 71.43 -9.23
N THR A 551 57.59 70.83 -10.42
CA THR A 551 58.40 69.64 -10.81
C THR A 551 58.11 68.25 -10.21
N LYS A 552 57.92 67.23 -11.08
CA LYS A 552 58.58 65.92 -10.95
C LYS A 552 58.81 65.20 -12.29
N SER A 553 60.04 64.76 -12.48
CA SER A 553 60.38 63.48 -13.12
C SER A 553 60.12 62.35 -12.11
N GLY A 554 59.61 61.20 -12.57
CA GLY A 554 59.32 60.04 -11.72
C GLY A 554 59.06 58.76 -12.54
N PRO A 555 59.27 57.57 -11.94
CA PRO A 555 59.39 56.26 -12.60
C PRO A 555 58.07 55.66 -13.13
N GLY A 556 57.05 56.49 -13.36
CA GLY A 556 55.73 56.10 -13.86
C GLY A 556 55.37 56.71 -15.21
N PHE A 557 56.30 57.40 -15.88
CA PHE A 557 56.12 57.79 -17.28
C PHE A 557 56.86 56.77 -18.16
N PRO A 558 56.19 56.01 -19.04
CA PRO A 558 56.82 54.92 -19.79
C PRO A 558 57.91 55.44 -20.73
N ASP A 559 59.12 54.91 -20.57
CA ASP A 559 60.16 54.99 -21.61
C ASP A 559 59.72 54.10 -22.78
N GLY A 560 59.35 54.74 -23.88
CA GLY A 560 59.04 54.10 -25.16
C GLY A 560 57.64 53.52 -25.24
N GLU A 561 56.67 54.31 -25.70
CA GLU A 561 55.38 53.78 -26.19
C GLU A 561 54.62 54.85 -27.00
N LEU A 562 54.78 54.81 -28.32
CA LEU A 562 53.77 55.28 -29.28
C LEU A 562 53.52 54.12 -30.24
N LEU A 563 52.70 53.18 -29.79
CA LEU A 563 52.14 52.15 -30.65
C LEU A 563 50.71 52.56 -31.04
N ALA A 564 50.61 53.02 -32.29
CA ALA A 564 49.47 53.06 -33.21
C ALA A 564 48.05 53.22 -32.63
N TYR A 565 47.43 54.36 -32.95
CA TYR A 565 45.99 54.64 -32.81
C TYR A 565 45.30 54.59 -34.20
N ASN A 566 44.10 54.03 -34.28
CA ASN A 566 43.38 53.67 -35.51
C ASN A 566 42.02 54.38 -35.62
N ASN A 567 42.07 55.70 -35.74
CA ASN A 567 40.98 56.44 -36.35
C ASN A 567 41.61 57.31 -37.44
N GLY A 568 41.35 56.94 -38.70
CA GLY A 568 42.02 57.50 -39.88
C GLY A 568 43.03 56.59 -40.58
N ILE A 569 43.24 55.35 -40.10
CA ILE A 569 44.02 54.34 -40.84
C ILE A 569 43.12 53.64 -41.84
N VAL A 570 43.37 53.94 -43.12
CA VAL A 570 42.84 53.17 -44.24
C VAL A 570 43.90 52.15 -44.64
N ASP A 571 43.55 50.85 -44.66
CA ASP A 571 44.37 49.88 -45.38
C ASP A 571 44.18 50.13 -46.87
N GLY A 572 45.26 50.60 -47.51
CA GLY A 572 45.28 50.94 -48.92
C GLY A 572 46.61 50.56 -49.56
N PRO A 573 46.63 50.25 -50.87
CA PRO A 573 47.87 49.98 -51.58
C PRO A 573 48.75 51.24 -51.55
N ASP A 574 50.03 51.08 -51.17
CA ASP A 574 51.03 52.15 -51.27
C ASP A 574 51.04 52.71 -52.72
N PRO A 575 50.72 53.99 -52.94
CA PRO A 575 50.63 54.56 -54.29
C PRO A 575 51.99 54.68 -54.99
N GLY A 576 53.11 54.50 -54.26
CA GLY A 576 54.45 54.31 -54.83
C GLY A 576 54.83 52.84 -55.07
N ASN A 577 54.11 51.88 -54.48
CA ASN A 577 54.34 50.45 -54.61
C ASN A 577 53.08 49.63 -54.21
N SER A 578 52.23 49.33 -55.18
CA SER A 578 50.91 48.70 -55.01
C SER A 578 50.86 47.30 -54.37
N ASN A 579 51.99 46.76 -53.91
CA ASN A 579 52.12 45.42 -53.33
C ASN A 579 52.46 45.43 -51.83
N LYS A 580 52.35 46.59 -51.17
CA LYS A 580 52.45 46.70 -49.70
C LYS A 580 51.24 47.46 -49.17
N GLU A 581 50.59 46.87 -48.18
CA GLU A 581 49.63 47.56 -47.31
C GLU A 581 50.44 48.33 -46.27
N GLU A 582 50.30 49.65 -46.28
CA GLU A 582 50.82 50.52 -45.23
C GLU A 582 49.65 51.24 -44.56
N ARG A 583 49.76 51.48 -43.26
CA ARG A 583 48.76 52.21 -42.48
C ARG A 583 49.00 53.72 -42.62
N TYR A 584 47.98 54.53 -42.85
CA TYR A 584 48.07 55.99 -43.02
C TYR A 584 47.29 56.76 -41.93
N ILE A 585 47.52 58.07 -41.79
CA ILE A 585 46.62 58.98 -41.07
C ILE A 585 46.13 60.03 -42.06
N LEU A 586 44.82 60.23 -42.15
CA LEU A 586 44.19 61.29 -42.94
C LEU A 586 43.93 62.49 -42.03
N LEU A 587 44.73 63.54 -42.18
CA LEU A 587 44.59 64.78 -41.41
C LEU A 587 43.61 65.71 -42.13
N GLY A 588 42.73 66.40 -41.41
CA GLY A 588 41.85 67.46 -41.95
C GLY A 588 40.50 67.00 -42.52
N ASP A 589 40.12 65.72 -42.32
CA ASP A 589 38.81 65.17 -42.70
C ASP A 589 37.81 65.40 -41.56
N ASP A 590 37.37 66.66 -41.39
CA ASP A 590 36.60 67.13 -40.23
C ASP A 590 35.30 66.32 -39.98
N ASN A 591 34.78 65.62 -40.99
CA ASN A 591 33.55 64.85 -40.87
C ASN A 591 33.75 63.32 -40.85
N GLY A 592 34.99 62.85 -40.99
CA GLY A 592 35.42 61.47 -40.82
C GLY A 592 34.88 60.51 -41.88
N ASN A 593 34.55 61.00 -43.07
CA ASN A 593 33.98 60.19 -44.15
C ASN A 593 35.02 59.61 -45.11
N GLY A 594 36.30 59.94 -44.94
CA GLY A 594 37.43 59.46 -45.73
C GLY A 594 37.62 60.15 -47.08
N ILE A 595 36.92 61.26 -47.36
CA ILE A 595 37.06 62.06 -48.58
C ILE A 595 37.28 63.54 -48.25
N THR A 596 37.95 64.29 -49.14
CA THR A 596 38.12 65.74 -48.98
C THR A 596 36.84 66.47 -49.42
N ASP A 597 36.09 67.06 -48.48
CA ASP A 597 34.89 67.83 -48.80
C ASP A 597 35.16 69.34 -49.01
N ALA A 598 34.14 70.06 -49.50
CA ALA A 598 34.25 71.49 -49.76
C ALA A 598 34.38 72.30 -48.46
N GLY A 599 35.59 72.80 -48.19
CA GLY A 599 35.93 73.54 -46.96
C GLY A 599 36.94 72.82 -46.07
N GLU A 600 37.32 71.59 -46.43
CA GLU A 600 38.36 70.78 -45.79
C GLU A 600 39.59 70.73 -46.69
N ASP A 601 40.78 70.76 -46.08
CA ASP A 601 42.03 70.45 -46.77
C ASP A 601 42.64 69.23 -46.09
N THR A 602 42.82 68.13 -46.84
CA THR A 602 43.26 66.86 -46.25
C THR A 602 44.69 66.48 -46.64
N LEU A 603 45.47 65.93 -45.71
CA LEU A 603 46.80 65.37 -46.00
C LEU A 603 46.93 63.96 -45.46
N GLN A 604 47.26 63.01 -46.34
CA GLN A 604 47.57 61.64 -45.96
C GLN A 604 49.03 61.52 -45.55
N MET A 605 49.31 60.86 -44.43
CA MET A 605 50.67 60.63 -43.94
C MET A 605 50.83 59.18 -43.53
N SER A 606 51.84 58.45 -44.01
CA SER A 606 52.02 57.06 -43.58
C SER A 606 52.32 57.00 -42.09
N LEU A 607 51.88 55.96 -41.39
CA LEU A 607 52.10 55.77 -39.96
C LEU A 607 53.60 55.80 -39.61
N ALA A 608 54.45 55.24 -40.48
CA ALA A 608 55.89 55.29 -40.32
C ALA A 608 56.45 56.72 -40.40
N LEU A 609 55.90 57.55 -41.30
CA LEU A 609 56.28 58.95 -41.42
C LEU A 609 55.69 59.81 -40.29
N ALA A 610 54.45 59.58 -39.89
CA ALA A 610 53.82 60.23 -38.75
C ALA A 610 54.61 59.98 -37.47
N LEU A 611 54.96 58.72 -37.17
CA LEU A 611 55.83 58.37 -36.04
C LEU A 611 57.19 59.04 -36.12
N LYS A 612 57.77 59.19 -37.32
CA LYS A 612 59.03 59.91 -37.53
C LYS A 612 58.88 61.43 -37.34
N VAL A 613 57.73 62.01 -37.69
CA VAL A 613 57.39 63.41 -37.42
C VAL A 613 57.26 63.66 -35.92
N LEU A 614 56.67 62.72 -35.19
CA LEU A 614 56.55 62.77 -33.73
C LEU A 614 57.91 62.55 -33.01
N ASP A 615 58.73 61.61 -33.47
CA ASP A 615 60.03 61.25 -32.87
C ASP A 615 61.15 62.27 -33.15
N ALA A 616 60.97 63.17 -34.13
CA ALA A 616 61.93 64.24 -34.43
C ALA A 616 62.11 65.28 -33.29
N SER A 617 61.38 65.14 -32.17
CA SER A 617 61.40 66.04 -31.01
C SER A 617 62.73 66.11 -30.23
N GLN A 618 63.61 65.10 -30.36
CA GLN A 618 64.85 65.05 -29.56
C GLN A 618 66.06 65.77 -30.17
N LYS A 619 65.93 66.36 -31.36
CA LYS A 619 66.94 67.29 -31.91
C LYS A 619 66.20 68.48 -32.53
N PRO A 620 66.52 69.73 -32.19
CA PRO A 620 66.01 70.88 -32.94
C PRO A 620 66.73 70.93 -34.30
N SER A 621 66.44 70.00 -35.20
CA SER A 621 67.14 69.83 -36.47
C SER A 621 66.36 70.44 -37.62
N GLN A 622 66.37 71.77 -37.67
CA GLN A 622 66.46 72.61 -38.87
C GLN A 622 65.40 72.48 -39.98
N ASP A 623 64.41 71.59 -39.91
CA ASP A 623 63.34 71.45 -40.92
C ASP A 623 61.96 71.82 -40.34
N ALA A 624 61.42 72.93 -40.82
CA ALA A 624 60.14 73.51 -40.47
C ALA A 624 58.95 72.58 -40.74
N ARG A 625 59.06 71.67 -41.71
CA ARG A 625 57.98 70.74 -42.08
C ARG A 625 57.63 69.78 -40.96
N TYR A 626 58.65 69.30 -40.23
CA TYR A 626 58.46 68.41 -39.09
C TYR A 626 57.83 69.14 -37.89
N VAL A 627 58.12 70.44 -37.74
CA VAL A 627 57.54 71.26 -36.67
C VAL A 627 56.05 71.44 -36.90
N LEU A 628 55.66 71.97 -38.07
CA LEU A 628 54.25 72.22 -38.36
C LEU A 628 53.44 70.91 -38.50
N GLY A 629 54.03 69.86 -39.09
CA GLY A 629 53.38 68.55 -39.19
C GLY A 629 52.98 67.97 -37.85
N ARG A 630 53.79 68.19 -36.81
CA ARG A 630 53.49 67.75 -35.44
C ARG A 630 52.32 68.52 -34.83
N ASP A 631 52.25 69.84 -35.01
CA ASP A 631 51.17 70.64 -34.43
C ASP A 631 49.84 70.34 -35.11
N VAL A 632 49.85 70.06 -36.42
CA VAL A 632 48.67 69.59 -37.17
C VAL A 632 48.21 68.23 -36.65
N ILE A 633 49.12 67.27 -36.46
CA ILE A 633 48.76 65.96 -35.89
C ILE A 633 48.14 66.13 -34.49
N ALA A 634 48.71 66.99 -33.65
CA ALA A 634 48.17 67.23 -32.31
C ALA A 634 46.80 67.92 -32.33
N ALA A 635 46.60 68.90 -33.22
CA ALA A 635 45.32 69.59 -33.37
C ALA A 635 44.24 68.65 -33.91
N TRP A 636 44.60 67.79 -34.85
CA TRP A 636 43.74 66.75 -35.39
C TRP A 636 43.29 65.76 -34.31
N LEU A 637 44.21 65.32 -33.45
CA LEU A 637 43.88 64.44 -32.33
C LEU A 637 42.98 65.11 -31.28
N ASN A 638 43.15 66.41 -31.04
CA ASN A 638 42.23 67.15 -30.17
C ASN A 638 40.81 67.22 -30.76
N PHE A 639 40.69 67.37 -32.08
CA PHE A 639 39.43 67.39 -32.80
C PHE A 639 38.72 66.02 -32.77
N GLU A 640 39.42 64.95 -33.17
CA GLU A 640 38.91 63.56 -33.11
C GLU A 640 38.44 63.16 -31.72
N ALA A 641 39.03 63.76 -30.67
CA ALA A 641 38.63 63.53 -29.30
C ALA A 641 37.46 64.42 -28.80
N GLY A 642 36.74 65.04 -29.73
CA GLY A 642 35.48 65.75 -29.53
C GLY A 642 35.59 67.24 -29.23
N ASN A 643 36.75 67.86 -29.37
CA ASN A 643 36.89 69.31 -29.15
C ASN A 643 36.40 70.12 -30.36
N ALA A 644 35.80 71.29 -30.09
CA ALA A 644 35.33 72.17 -31.14
C ALA A 644 36.50 72.75 -31.94
N SER A 645 36.59 72.44 -33.23
CA SER A 645 37.54 73.05 -34.16
C SER A 645 37.11 74.44 -34.67
N GLY A 646 35.87 74.85 -34.38
CA GLY A 646 35.29 76.11 -34.86
C GLY A 646 34.91 76.07 -36.35
N ASP A 647 34.36 77.16 -36.88
CA ASP A 647 33.97 77.25 -38.29
C ASP A 647 35.23 77.28 -39.19
N PRO A 648 35.40 76.34 -40.15
CA PRO A 648 36.55 76.34 -41.08
C PRO A 648 36.66 77.62 -41.93
N LEU A 649 35.58 78.40 -42.06
CA LEU A 649 35.55 79.68 -42.76
C LEU A 649 35.96 80.88 -41.89
N ASP A 650 36.03 80.73 -40.56
CA ASP A 650 36.58 81.74 -39.67
C ASP A 650 38.12 81.64 -39.66
N PRO A 651 38.85 82.64 -40.18
CA PRO A 651 40.31 82.57 -40.28
C PRO A 651 41.04 82.47 -38.93
N ASN A 652 40.34 82.62 -37.80
CA ASN A 652 40.88 82.46 -36.45
C ASN A 652 40.45 81.15 -35.75
N SER A 653 39.71 80.27 -36.43
CA SER A 653 39.35 78.97 -35.87
C SER A 653 40.47 77.94 -35.98
N PRO A 654 40.52 76.95 -35.07
CA PRO A 654 41.41 75.80 -35.20
C PRO A 654 41.29 75.06 -36.53
N ALA A 655 40.07 74.83 -37.04
CA ALA A 655 39.83 74.20 -38.34
C ALA A 655 40.50 74.99 -39.48
N ALA A 656 40.28 76.31 -39.53
CA ALA A 656 40.88 77.14 -40.57
C ALA A 656 42.42 77.19 -40.49
N LYS A 657 42.98 77.17 -39.27
CA LYS A 657 44.44 77.12 -39.07
C LYS A 657 45.03 75.76 -39.45
N MET A 658 44.30 74.69 -39.21
CA MET A 658 44.68 73.34 -39.59
C MET A 658 44.67 73.16 -41.10
N ASN A 659 43.62 73.62 -41.78
CA ASN A 659 43.54 73.64 -43.25
C ASN A 659 44.71 74.43 -43.88
N GLN A 660 44.95 75.65 -43.40
CA GLN A 660 46.09 76.47 -43.86
C GLN A 660 47.46 75.80 -43.60
N ALA A 661 47.59 75.03 -42.52
CA ALA A 661 48.80 74.29 -42.22
C ALA A 661 48.94 73.03 -43.08
N ILE A 662 47.85 72.37 -43.40
CA ILE A 662 47.79 71.24 -44.33
C ILE A 662 48.15 71.70 -45.74
N ASP A 663 47.60 72.81 -46.24
CA ASP A 663 47.99 73.45 -47.50
C ASP A 663 49.50 73.72 -47.56
N TRP A 664 50.04 74.29 -46.47
CA TRP A 664 51.47 74.58 -46.37
C TRP A 664 52.30 73.28 -46.41
N LEU A 665 51.85 72.21 -45.74
CA LEU A 665 52.52 70.92 -45.75
C LEU A 665 52.41 70.23 -47.10
N GLN A 666 51.26 70.27 -47.79
CA GLN A 666 51.14 69.76 -49.15
C GLN A 666 52.13 70.48 -50.09
N GLN A 667 52.25 71.80 -49.98
CA GLN A 667 53.17 72.56 -50.84
C GLN A 667 54.66 72.22 -50.63
N TYR A 668 55.07 71.85 -49.41
CA TYR A 668 56.50 71.73 -49.06
C TYR A 668 56.94 70.34 -48.61
N ALA A 669 56.00 69.47 -48.26
CA ALA A 669 56.23 68.12 -47.74
C ALA A 669 55.63 67.02 -48.63
N ASP A 670 54.87 67.38 -49.67
CA ASP A 670 54.44 66.51 -50.75
C ASP A 670 55.06 66.99 -52.07
N ALA A 671 56.14 66.32 -52.50
CA ALA A 671 56.90 66.75 -53.67
C ALA A 671 56.15 66.61 -55.00
N ASN A 672 55.15 65.72 -55.08
CA ASN A 672 54.39 65.38 -56.27
C ASN A 672 52.93 65.89 -56.25
N HIS A 673 52.52 66.54 -55.14
CA HIS A 673 51.20 67.13 -54.92
C HIS A 673 50.07 66.09 -55.12
N ASP A 674 50.28 64.86 -54.67
CA ASP A 674 49.30 63.76 -54.75
C ASP A 674 48.42 63.65 -53.50
N GLY A 675 48.60 64.54 -52.52
CA GLY A 675 47.87 64.55 -51.26
C GLY A 675 48.51 63.67 -50.19
N ILE A 676 49.70 63.11 -50.45
CA ILE A 676 50.42 62.20 -49.56
C ILE A 676 51.75 62.82 -49.18
N ALA A 677 51.98 62.95 -47.88
CA ALA A 677 53.21 63.51 -47.37
C ALA A 677 54.38 62.54 -47.58
N ASP A 678 55.44 63.01 -48.24
CA ASP A 678 56.61 62.20 -48.57
C ASP A 678 57.91 62.69 -47.89
N PHE A 679 57.97 63.98 -47.52
CA PHE A 679 59.09 64.68 -46.88
C PHE A 679 60.46 64.44 -47.56
N ASN A 680 60.48 64.02 -48.82
CA ASN A 680 61.70 63.59 -49.53
C ASN A 680 62.48 64.76 -50.16
N GLY A 681 61.87 65.96 -50.21
CA GLY A 681 62.49 67.21 -50.68
C GLY A 681 63.52 67.83 -49.70
N ALA A 682 64.25 68.85 -50.17
CA ALA A 682 65.25 69.56 -49.37
C ALA A 682 64.63 70.22 -48.11
N ALA A 683 65.32 70.11 -46.97
CA ALA A 683 64.84 70.61 -45.69
C ALA A 683 64.52 72.12 -45.71
N ILE A 684 63.35 72.50 -45.17
CA ILE A 684 62.93 73.90 -45.08
C ILE A 684 63.46 74.49 -43.79
N LYS A 685 64.47 75.37 -43.88
CA LYS A 685 65.02 76.01 -42.69
C LYS A 685 64.00 76.97 -42.05
N GLN A 686 63.95 77.03 -40.73
CA GLN A 686 63.13 78.02 -40.00
C GLN A 686 63.56 79.48 -40.27
N SER A 687 64.77 79.70 -40.80
CA SER A 687 65.22 81.01 -41.27
C SER A 687 64.83 81.32 -42.72
N SER A 688 64.16 80.38 -43.42
CA SER A 688 63.71 80.59 -44.80
C SER A 688 62.53 81.55 -44.85
N ALA A 689 62.40 82.28 -45.97
CA ALA A 689 61.26 83.15 -46.22
C ALA A 689 59.92 82.39 -46.25
N ALA A 690 59.94 81.13 -46.72
CA ALA A 690 58.75 80.26 -46.73
C ALA A 690 58.20 80.01 -45.32
N TRP A 691 59.07 79.76 -44.34
CA TRP A 691 58.66 79.62 -42.94
C TRP A 691 58.27 80.96 -42.30
N GLN A 692 59.11 81.99 -42.43
CA GLN A 692 58.91 83.28 -41.77
C GLN A 692 57.63 84.01 -42.22
N ASN A 693 57.22 83.84 -43.48
CA ASN A 693 56.08 84.56 -44.05
C ASN A 693 54.72 83.87 -43.81
N SER A 694 54.66 82.57 -43.54
CA SER A 694 53.40 81.82 -43.42
C SER A 694 53.45 80.70 -42.37
N GLY A 695 54.41 79.77 -42.46
CA GLY A 695 54.46 78.58 -41.58
C GLY A 695 54.68 78.90 -40.09
N ALA A 696 55.49 79.91 -39.76
CA ALA A 696 55.76 80.28 -38.37
C ALA A 696 54.51 80.77 -37.61
N GLY A 697 53.62 81.50 -38.29
CA GLY A 697 52.38 81.97 -37.69
C GLY A 697 51.37 80.84 -37.48
N LEU A 698 51.33 79.86 -38.38
CA LEU A 698 50.49 78.66 -38.26
C LEU A 698 50.95 77.77 -37.10
N HIS A 699 52.26 77.56 -36.98
CA HIS A 699 52.87 76.87 -35.84
C HIS A 699 52.45 77.49 -34.51
N THR A 700 52.60 78.81 -34.35
CA THR A 700 52.20 79.50 -33.11
C THR A 700 50.71 79.33 -32.80
N ALA A 701 49.84 79.47 -33.81
CA ALA A 701 48.40 79.36 -33.61
C ALA A 701 47.95 77.94 -33.21
N LEU A 702 48.48 76.91 -33.86
CA LEU A 702 48.15 75.52 -33.55
C LEU A 702 48.81 75.07 -32.24
N ASP A 703 50.02 75.53 -31.92
CA ASP A 703 50.67 75.28 -30.63
C ASP A 703 49.87 75.90 -29.47
N ASP A 704 49.36 77.13 -29.63
CA ASP A 704 48.46 77.76 -28.64
C ASP A 704 47.15 76.98 -28.48
N TYR A 705 46.58 76.44 -29.56
CA TYR A 705 45.37 75.61 -29.49
C TYR A 705 45.65 74.30 -28.75
N ASN A 706 46.73 73.61 -29.12
CA ASN A 706 47.07 72.29 -28.57
C ASN A 706 47.50 72.34 -27.11
N ASN A 707 48.08 73.45 -26.67
CA ASN A 707 48.55 73.61 -25.29
C ASN A 707 47.55 74.31 -24.38
N ASN A 708 46.79 75.29 -24.91
CA ASN A 708 45.97 76.19 -24.10
C ASN A 708 44.49 76.20 -24.52
N GLY A 709 44.09 75.47 -25.55
CA GLY A 709 42.72 75.45 -26.06
C GLY A 709 42.29 76.78 -26.69
N THR A 710 43.24 77.65 -27.04
CA THR A 710 42.96 79.00 -27.55
C THR A 710 43.68 79.29 -28.86
N ILE A 711 43.05 80.09 -29.74
CA ILE A 711 43.74 80.70 -30.88
C ILE A 711 43.56 82.21 -30.81
N SER A 712 44.68 82.95 -30.83
CA SER A 712 44.67 84.42 -30.74
C SER A 712 43.88 84.98 -29.55
N GLY A 713 43.86 84.26 -28.43
CA GLY A 713 43.17 84.65 -27.19
C GLY A 713 41.67 84.32 -27.14
N PHE A 714 41.09 83.71 -28.18
CA PHE A 714 39.75 83.15 -28.16
C PHE A 714 39.80 81.69 -27.71
N THR A 715 38.95 81.33 -26.75
CA THR A 715 38.86 79.97 -26.22
C THR A 715 37.98 79.11 -27.11
N PHE A 716 38.54 78.02 -27.62
CA PHE A 716 37.85 77.00 -28.41
C PHE A 716 37.72 75.67 -27.65
N ALA A 717 38.48 75.49 -26.57
CA ALA A 717 38.36 74.37 -25.63
C ALA A 717 38.74 74.81 -24.19
N GLY A 718 38.09 74.23 -23.16
CA GLY A 718 38.36 74.45 -21.72
C GLY A 718 39.21 73.34 -21.07
N ASP A 719 39.55 73.47 -19.77
CA ASP A 719 40.37 72.49 -19.05
C ASP A 719 39.56 71.23 -18.66
N GLY A 720 40.07 70.06 -19.03
CA GLY A 720 39.35 68.80 -18.85
C GLY A 720 40.29 67.62 -18.64
N ASP A 721 40.27 67.07 -17.44
CA ASP A 721 40.96 65.83 -17.09
C ASP A 721 40.03 64.66 -17.44
N ASP A 722 40.32 63.91 -18.51
CA ASP A 722 39.42 62.86 -18.99
C ASP A 722 40.12 61.52 -19.28
N LYS A 723 39.60 60.45 -18.65
CA LYS A 723 39.99 59.05 -18.87
C LYS A 723 39.47 58.49 -20.20
N LEU A 724 38.59 59.17 -20.95
CA LEU A 724 38.26 58.80 -22.33
C LEU A 724 39.49 58.77 -23.22
N PHE A 725 40.51 59.61 -22.98
CA PHE A 725 41.77 59.56 -23.73
C PHE A 725 42.50 58.21 -23.52
N VAL A 726 42.36 57.62 -22.34
CA VAL A 726 42.92 56.30 -22.00
C VAL A 726 42.03 55.16 -22.50
N THR A 727 40.70 55.26 -22.38
CA THR A 727 39.77 54.21 -22.82
C THR A 727 39.70 54.12 -24.35
N MET A 728 39.77 55.24 -25.06
CA MET A 728 39.97 55.30 -26.51
C MET A 728 41.25 54.55 -26.91
N LEU A 729 42.37 54.78 -26.22
CA LEU A 729 43.64 54.06 -26.45
C LEU A 729 43.59 52.56 -26.06
N THR A 730 42.81 52.21 -25.03
CA THR A 730 42.78 50.83 -24.49
C THR A 730 41.78 49.95 -25.24
N ARG A 731 40.73 50.52 -25.85
CA ARG A 731 39.80 49.85 -26.77
C ARG A 731 40.52 49.26 -28.00
N TYR A 732 41.78 49.63 -28.23
CA TYR A 732 42.62 49.09 -29.29
C TYR A 732 43.32 47.77 -28.95
N HIS A 733 43.33 47.32 -27.68
CA HIS A 733 44.07 46.11 -27.29
C HIS A 733 43.23 44.82 -27.30
N GLU A 734 41.91 44.89 -27.14
CA GLU A 734 41.09 43.67 -26.96
C GLU A 734 40.46 43.12 -28.25
N ASP A 735 40.37 43.89 -29.34
CA ASP A 735 39.84 43.42 -30.63
C ASP A 735 40.89 42.75 -31.55
N VAL A 736 42.10 42.46 -31.04
CA VAL A 736 43.14 41.66 -31.75
C VAL A 736 43.38 40.29 -31.07
N LEU A 737 42.56 39.91 -30.08
CA LEU A 737 42.59 38.57 -29.48
C LEU A 737 41.22 37.86 -29.41
N ALA A 738 40.26 38.27 -30.24
CA ALA A 738 39.06 37.48 -30.55
C ALA A 738 39.24 36.68 -31.85
#